data_AF-A0A1Y6CP95-F1
#
_entry.id   AF-A0A1Y6CP95-F1
#
_cell.length_a   1.000
_cell.length_b   1.000
_cell.length_c   1.000
_cell.angle_alpha   90.00
_cell.angle_beta   90.00
_cell.angle_gamma   90.00
#
_symmetry.space_group_name_H-M   'P 1'
#
loop_
_entity.id
_entity.type
_entity.pdbx_description
1 polymer ?
#
loop_
_entity_poly.entity_id
_entity_poly.type
_entity_poly.pdbx_seq_one_letter_code
_entity_poly.pdbx_strand_id
1 'polypeptide(L)'
;MSVRGGAIKNDSNKSPLIRLTAYFTPKQYVEGGFDARRRSRLLIMFSVILFLFGGIYATLYEFRYGAHRQAIQMYLSACLVIITPFVFKYSKSIYVAGNYMLILTFTLLNILLNSTGALYGSTFFWFPLIPSVAVILLGPRLGILWGALSIAAVSRVFIMQLGGVEFIHVIPENLRHQSNFTSYLGLSTIIPLLFGIYEKAKNKMLAEIHDAKREIVKQQTLAMEAHKSARVVLDNVSQALLLVDRDGKIHPEYSKPLETWFGAPQEGDVLWTFIGRKCPDFANWLELAWLQMNDGVLEPSLCLKQIPKDVKMKDGSYLEFDMQTLDGQHQVNHHANILIVISDITDRVKAEIAEESRRELLVIFEQLTQNREFTRETLIEIEDMIKALNSDETTPETERRLLHTLKGSSAVSGLISISRYSHSLEDKLMESRGRLSKKELDALHQKWNLLMQKVQPFLSQDDKDIVVTEEDLENLRLLVHGGESEAVILDAIDQLVQEPLSRRFKHLAVQIEQIAMNLGKGKIEIKIEDGGVRLPRQDWTYFWGNFIHAIRNAVDHGLETPMERKEQNKPESGQITLSSALEGDEIVIRLEDDGRGIDWDKIRARAKEANLPYNSDKDLLDAMFHDGITSRDSVSDVSGRGVGLAALKQCCDNMGGRIVVASEPTKGTRISFYFKRTVSSSNAA
;
A
#
# COMPACT_ATOMS: atom_id res chain seq x y z
N MET A 1 5.26 19.40 16.67
CA MET A 1 4.81 20.22 17.81
C MET A 1 5.88 21.25 18.16
N SER A 2 5.54 22.53 18.05
CA SER A 2 6.47 23.65 18.27
C SER A 2 6.77 23.84 19.76
N VAL A 3 8.04 23.78 20.15
CA VAL A 3 8.51 24.36 21.41
C VAL A 3 8.55 25.89 21.22
N ARG A 4 7.38 26.54 21.39
CA ARG A 4 7.28 28.00 21.45
C ARG A 4 6.80 28.39 22.84
N GLY A 5 7.63 29.20 23.50
CA GLY A 5 7.15 30.27 24.40
C GLY A 5 6.50 29.82 25.70
N GLY A 6 7.23 29.09 26.54
CA GLY A 6 6.90 28.98 27.97
C GLY A 6 7.16 30.29 28.69
N ALA A 7 6.09 31.08 28.78
CA ALA A 7 5.93 32.38 29.44
C ALA A 7 6.90 32.72 30.60
N ILE A 8 7.43 33.93 30.50
CA ILE A 8 7.99 34.75 31.57
C ILE A 8 6.97 34.81 32.72
N LYS A 9 7.11 33.92 33.71
CA LYS A 9 6.32 33.96 34.95
C LYS A 9 6.82 35.12 35.82
N ASN A 10 5.99 36.16 35.86
CA ASN A 10 5.76 37.14 36.93
C ASN A 10 6.97 37.51 37.83
N ASP A 11 7.63 38.61 37.49
CA ASP A 11 8.83 39.15 38.15
C ASP A 11 8.54 39.98 39.42
N SER A 12 7.27 40.06 39.83
CA SER A 12 6.79 40.98 40.88
C SER A 12 7.17 40.57 42.32
N ASN A 13 7.66 39.34 42.54
CA ASN A 13 7.99 38.84 43.88
C ASN A 13 9.50 38.70 44.17
N LYS A 14 10.37 39.21 43.28
CA LYS A 14 11.83 39.16 43.49
C LYS A 14 12.31 40.32 44.35
N SER A 15 13.24 40.05 45.27
CA SER A 15 13.80 41.07 46.17
C SER A 15 14.38 42.27 45.40
N PRO A 16 14.41 43.48 45.99
CA PRO A 16 14.92 44.69 45.32
C PRO A 16 16.33 44.51 44.75
N LEU A 17 17.18 43.77 45.48
CA LEU A 17 18.53 43.39 45.07
C LEU A 17 18.55 42.51 43.81
N ILE A 18 17.62 41.57 43.67
CA ILE A 18 17.56 40.70 42.49
C ILE A 18 17.16 41.51 41.25
N ARG A 19 16.19 42.44 41.38
CA ARG A 19 15.80 43.34 40.29
C ARG A 19 16.96 44.25 39.87
N LEU A 20 17.68 44.81 40.84
CA LEU A 20 18.88 45.61 40.60
C LEU A 20 19.94 44.80 39.85
N THR A 21 20.22 43.56 40.26
CA THR A 21 21.21 42.73 39.58
C THR A 21 20.82 42.39 38.14
N ALA A 22 19.54 42.11 37.88
CA ALA A 22 19.05 41.81 36.54
C ALA A 22 19.18 43.03 35.60
N TYR A 23 18.88 44.24 36.10
CA TYR A 23 18.93 45.47 35.30
C TYR A 23 20.34 45.85 34.82
N PHE A 24 21.37 45.60 35.63
CA PHE A 24 22.76 45.95 35.32
C PHE A 24 23.56 44.82 34.66
N THR A 25 23.03 43.59 34.60
CA THR A 25 23.74 42.46 33.98
C THR A 25 23.54 42.46 32.46
N PRO A 26 24.62 42.52 31.64
CA PRO A 26 24.50 42.45 30.18
C PRO A 26 23.95 41.10 29.70
N LYS A 27 23.22 41.08 28.57
CA LYS A 27 22.57 39.87 28.01
C LYS A 27 23.51 38.68 27.87
N GLN A 28 24.75 38.88 27.41
CA GLN A 28 25.75 37.81 27.28
C GLN A 28 26.10 37.12 28.61
N TYR A 29 25.96 37.81 29.75
CA TYR A 29 26.15 37.23 31.07
C TYR A 29 24.85 36.64 31.63
N VAL A 30 23.69 37.04 31.11
CA VAL A 30 22.40 36.42 31.41
C VAL A 30 22.28 35.08 30.66
N GLU A 31 22.70 35.04 29.40
CA GLU A 31 22.69 33.86 28.53
C GLU A 31 23.96 33.01 28.68
N GLY A 32 25.04 33.60 29.22
CA GLY A 32 26.32 32.94 29.45
C GLY A 32 26.27 31.82 30.49
N GLY A 33 27.36 31.04 30.54
CA GLY A 33 27.52 29.89 31.42
C GLY A 33 27.38 30.22 32.92
N PHE A 34 27.23 29.15 33.71
CA PHE A 34 27.04 29.16 35.17
C PHE A 34 27.87 30.21 35.93
N ASP A 35 29.18 30.26 35.68
CA ASP A 35 30.09 31.15 36.40
C ASP A 35 29.90 32.64 36.07
N ALA A 36 29.43 32.93 34.85
CA ALA A 36 29.24 34.28 34.36
C ALA A 36 28.09 34.99 35.12
N ARG A 37 26.96 34.29 35.31
CA ARG A 37 25.79 34.77 36.07
C ARG A 37 26.07 34.94 37.56
N ARG A 38 26.86 34.04 38.14
CA ARG A 38 27.22 34.09 39.56
C ARG A 38 28.09 35.31 39.86
N ARG A 39 29.17 35.50 39.09
CA ARG A 39 30.12 36.59 39.31
C ARG A 39 29.50 37.97 39.04
N SER A 40 28.58 38.08 38.07
CA SER A 40 27.88 39.35 37.80
C SER A 40 27.03 39.83 38.98
N ARG A 41 26.30 38.92 39.64
CA ARG A 41 25.52 39.25 40.85
C ARG A 41 26.42 39.67 42.01
N LEU A 42 27.51 38.93 42.24
CA LEU A 42 28.46 39.25 43.31
C LEU A 42 29.12 40.61 43.11
N LEU A 43 29.48 40.98 41.86
CA LEU A 43 30.06 42.28 41.54
C LEU A 43 29.14 43.43 41.99
N ILE A 44 27.86 43.33 41.63
CA ILE A 44 26.86 44.36 41.96
C ILE A 44 26.65 44.43 43.48
N MET A 45 26.49 43.28 44.14
CA MET A 45 26.33 43.23 45.60
C MET A 45 27.54 43.82 46.33
N PHE A 46 28.77 43.50 45.89
CA PHE A 46 29.99 44.01 46.52
C PHE A 46 30.14 45.52 46.33
N SER A 47 29.76 46.07 45.18
CA SER A 47 29.76 47.53 45.00
C SER A 47 28.82 48.25 45.97
N VAL A 48 27.65 47.65 46.26
CA VAL A 48 26.69 48.19 47.25
C VAL A 48 27.25 48.05 48.68
N ILE A 49 27.83 46.90 49.02
CA ILE A 49 28.43 46.68 50.35
C ILE A 49 29.58 47.66 50.59
N LEU A 50 30.49 47.81 49.63
CA LEU A 50 31.62 48.75 49.74
C LEU A 50 31.16 50.20 49.81
N PHE A 51 30.11 50.58 49.08
CA PHE A 51 29.49 51.90 49.20
C PHE A 51 28.97 52.17 50.61
N LEU A 52 28.21 51.22 51.18
CA LEU A 52 27.65 51.35 52.54
C LEU A 52 28.76 51.41 53.60
N PHE A 53 29.71 50.48 53.56
CA PHE A 53 30.84 50.49 54.49
C PHE A 53 31.72 51.73 54.32
N GLY A 54 32.01 52.13 53.09
CA GLY A 54 32.75 53.36 52.79
C GLY A 54 32.08 54.60 53.38
N GLY A 55 30.75 54.72 53.25
CA GLY A 55 29.98 55.80 53.85
C GLY A 55 29.98 55.79 55.38
N ILE A 56 29.85 54.62 56.01
CA ILE A 56 29.93 54.47 57.47
C ILE A 56 31.30 54.95 57.98
N TYR A 57 32.39 54.49 57.35
CA TYR A 57 33.73 54.88 57.77
C TYR A 57 34.03 56.35 57.46
N ALA A 58 33.56 56.89 56.33
CA ALA A 58 33.67 58.32 56.03
C ALA A 58 33.02 59.17 57.14
N THR A 59 31.84 58.75 57.62
CA THR A 59 31.10 59.42 58.69
C THR A 59 31.86 59.36 60.02
N LEU A 60 32.50 58.23 60.33
CA LEU A 60 33.36 58.11 61.51
C LEU A 60 34.59 59.03 61.42
N TYR A 61 35.24 59.09 60.24
CA TYR A 61 36.38 59.98 60.04
C TYR A 61 36.00 61.45 60.16
N GLU A 62 34.82 61.85 59.68
CA GLU A 62 34.29 63.22 59.77
C GLU A 62 33.98 63.60 61.23
N PHE A 63 33.06 62.89 61.87
CA PHE A 63 32.46 63.33 63.12
C PHE A 63 33.18 62.82 64.36
N ARG A 64 33.84 61.65 64.28
CA ARG A 64 34.50 61.04 65.45
C ARG A 64 36.00 61.35 65.51
N TYR A 65 36.70 61.31 64.38
CA TYR A 65 38.15 61.49 64.33
C TYR A 65 38.59 62.91 63.91
N GLY A 66 37.67 63.76 63.44
CA GLY A 66 37.99 65.13 62.99
C GLY A 66 38.84 65.19 61.72
N ALA A 67 38.87 64.10 60.95
CA ALA A 67 39.72 63.91 59.78
C ALA A 67 38.96 64.28 58.49
N HIS A 68 38.54 65.54 58.38
CA HIS A 68 37.64 66.02 57.32
C HIS A 68 38.12 65.70 55.89
N ARG A 69 39.42 65.89 55.63
CA ARG A 69 40.00 65.62 54.30
C ARG A 69 39.89 64.14 53.91
N GLN A 70 40.12 63.23 54.85
CA GLN A 70 40.05 61.80 54.64
C GLN A 70 38.60 61.35 54.51
N ALA A 71 37.68 61.90 55.29
CA ALA A 71 36.25 61.63 55.16
C ALA A 71 35.74 61.98 53.76
N ILE A 72 36.10 63.16 53.23
CA ILE A 72 35.75 63.57 51.85
C ILE A 72 36.30 62.56 50.83
N GLN A 73 37.54 62.12 50.97
CA GLN A 73 38.14 61.11 50.08
C GLN A 73 37.39 59.77 50.13
N MET A 74 36.93 59.36 51.31
CA MET A 74 36.16 58.13 51.50
C MET A 74 34.75 58.25 50.90
N TYR A 75 34.05 59.37 51.10
CA TYR A 75 32.77 59.62 50.45
C TYR A 75 32.91 59.62 48.92
N LEU A 76 33.91 60.31 48.38
CA LEU A 76 34.18 60.35 46.95
C LEU A 76 34.43 58.95 46.38
N SER A 77 35.29 58.17 47.04
CA SER A 77 35.58 56.79 46.62
C SER A 77 34.34 55.90 46.70
N ALA A 78 33.54 56.00 47.76
CA ALA A 78 32.27 55.27 47.87
C ALA A 78 31.31 55.61 46.71
N CYS A 79 31.14 56.91 46.40
CA CYS A 79 30.34 57.37 45.27
C CYS A 79 30.88 56.88 43.92
N LEU A 80 32.20 56.74 43.75
CA LEU A 80 32.78 56.18 42.53
C LEU A 80 32.61 54.66 42.45
N VAL A 81 32.66 53.96 43.58
CA VAL A 81 32.49 52.50 43.67
C VAL A 81 31.05 52.09 43.34
N ILE A 82 30.03 52.83 43.78
CA ILE A 82 28.62 52.51 43.46
C ILE A 82 28.29 52.66 41.97
N ILE A 83 29.16 53.29 41.17
CA ILE A 83 29.04 53.39 39.70
C ILE A 83 29.47 52.07 39.02
N THR A 84 30.14 51.16 39.73
CA THR A 84 30.61 49.86 39.19
C THR A 84 29.54 49.08 38.40
N PRO A 85 28.27 48.97 38.82
CA PRO A 85 27.22 48.32 38.02
C PRO A 85 26.96 49.00 36.67
N PHE A 86 27.11 50.33 36.57
CA PHE A 86 27.02 51.05 35.30
C PHE A 86 28.24 50.76 34.43
N VAL A 87 29.45 50.78 35.00
CA VAL A 87 30.68 50.38 34.28
C VAL A 87 30.52 48.96 33.73
N PHE A 88 29.95 48.04 34.51
CA PHE A 88 29.69 46.67 34.08
C PHE A 88 28.67 46.59 32.93
N LYS A 89 27.57 47.34 33.03
CA LYS A 89 26.54 47.40 32.00
C LYS A 89 27.07 47.90 30.66
N TYR A 90 27.92 48.94 30.67
CA TYR A 90 28.45 49.56 29.45
C TYR A 90 29.68 48.87 28.88
N SER A 91 30.65 48.51 29.73
CA SER A 91 31.86 47.79 29.29
C SER A 91 31.58 46.38 28.81
N LYS A 92 30.44 45.80 29.23
CA LYS A 92 30.09 44.38 29.01
C LYS A 92 31.23 43.44 29.43
N SER A 93 32.02 43.81 30.43
CA SER A 93 33.14 43.00 30.90
C SER A 93 33.24 43.04 32.41
N ILE A 94 33.12 41.85 33.02
CA ILE A 94 33.28 41.71 34.46
C ILE A 94 34.70 42.04 34.93
N TYR A 95 35.69 41.78 34.07
CA TYR A 95 37.08 42.08 34.35
C TYR A 95 37.33 43.59 34.38
N VAL A 96 36.72 44.35 33.47
CA VAL A 96 36.84 45.81 33.45
C VAL A 96 36.18 46.42 34.69
N ALA A 97 34.93 46.06 34.96
CA ALA A 97 34.20 46.62 36.09
C ALA A 97 34.76 46.19 37.46
N GLY A 98 35.18 44.94 37.61
CA GLY A 98 35.80 44.47 38.85
C GLY A 98 37.16 45.10 39.11
N ASN A 99 38.01 45.25 38.08
CA ASN A 99 39.28 45.97 38.25
C ASN A 99 39.07 47.46 38.52
N TYR A 100 38.08 48.11 37.88
CA TYR A 100 37.71 49.50 38.18
C TYR A 100 37.40 49.68 39.68
N MET A 101 36.55 48.82 40.24
CA MET A 101 36.20 48.84 41.66
C MET A 101 37.43 48.63 42.56
N LEU A 102 38.27 47.64 42.23
CA LEU A 102 39.47 47.32 43.00
C LEU A 102 40.51 48.45 42.93
N ILE A 103 40.71 49.09 41.78
CA ILE A 103 41.62 50.22 41.61
C ILE A 103 41.17 51.38 42.51
N LEU A 104 39.87 51.71 42.52
CA LEU A 104 39.35 52.78 43.37
C LEU A 104 39.53 52.49 44.86
N THR A 105 39.22 51.26 45.28
CA THR A 105 39.38 50.86 46.69
C THR A 105 40.86 50.81 47.08
N PHE A 106 41.71 50.24 46.24
CA PHE A 106 43.16 50.18 46.46
C PHE A 106 43.79 51.57 46.52
N THR A 107 43.39 52.48 45.65
CA THR A 107 43.89 53.86 45.64
C THR A 107 43.48 54.59 46.92
N LEU A 108 42.22 54.45 47.34
CA LEU A 108 41.75 55.00 48.62
C LEU A 108 42.56 54.44 49.79
N LEU A 109 42.74 53.12 49.86
CA LEU A 109 43.50 52.49 50.94
C LEU A 109 44.96 52.96 50.96
N ASN A 110 45.59 53.21 49.81
CA ASN A 110 46.94 53.77 49.77
C ASN A 110 47.00 55.22 50.27
N ILE A 111 46.03 56.06 49.88
CA ILE A 111 45.94 57.45 50.36
C ILE A 111 45.77 57.48 51.89
N LEU A 112 44.86 56.64 52.40
CA LEU A 112 44.62 56.53 53.82
C LEU A 112 45.83 55.96 54.56
N LEU A 113 46.49 54.91 54.02
CA LEU A 113 47.68 54.30 54.65
C LEU A 113 48.76 55.34 54.93
N ASN A 114 49.00 56.27 54.00
CA ASN A 114 50.02 57.31 54.19
C ASN A 114 49.61 58.44 55.17
N SER A 115 48.32 58.54 55.55
CA SER A 115 47.78 59.63 56.38
C SER A 115 47.18 59.18 57.72
N THR A 116 47.11 57.88 57.98
CA THR A 116 46.52 57.31 59.19
C THR A 116 47.53 56.58 60.06
N GLY A 117 48.83 56.87 59.92
CA GLY A 117 49.89 56.26 60.72
C GLY A 117 50.59 55.05 60.09
N ALA A 118 50.52 54.90 58.76
CA ALA A 118 51.22 53.85 58.04
C ALA A 118 50.89 52.44 58.59
N LEU A 119 51.90 51.62 58.88
CA LEU A 119 51.71 50.24 59.34
C LEU A 119 51.13 50.12 60.75
N TYR A 120 51.21 51.18 61.56
CA TYR A 120 50.60 51.24 62.89
C TYR A 120 49.17 51.80 62.86
N GLY A 121 48.74 52.23 61.67
CA GLY A 121 47.45 52.86 61.40
C GLY A 121 46.33 51.88 61.12
N SER A 122 45.11 52.36 61.29
CA SER A 122 43.90 51.55 61.17
C SER A 122 43.61 51.06 59.74
N THR A 123 44.18 51.74 58.73
CA THR A 123 44.02 51.38 57.31
C THR A 123 44.77 50.10 56.93
N PHE A 124 45.89 49.78 57.59
CA PHE A 124 46.68 48.59 57.28
C PHE A 124 45.83 47.31 57.30
N PHE A 125 44.92 47.19 58.26
CA PHE A 125 44.02 46.04 58.41
C PHE A 125 43.10 45.82 57.20
N TRP A 126 42.85 46.82 56.36
CA TRP A 126 41.95 46.70 55.21
C TRP A 126 42.62 46.15 53.94
N PHE A 127 43.95 46.09 53.88
CA PHE A 127 44.67 45.62 52.68
C PHE A 127 44.33 44.18 52.24
N PRO A 128 44.05 43.21 53.14
CA PRO A 128 43.60 41.87 52.76
C PRO A 128 42.25 41.83 52.03
N LEU A 129 41.42 42.89 52.13
CA LEU A 129 40.13 42.95 51.44
C LEU A 129 40.29 42.93 49.91
N ILE A 130 41.33 43.60 49.40
CA ILE A 130 41.60 43.75 47.96
C ILE A 130 41.80 42.39 47.27
N PRO A 131 42.78 41.54 47.65
CA PRO A 131 42.94 40.23 47.04
C PRO A 131 41.74 39.32 47.29
N SER A 132 41.08 39.41 48.45
CA SER A 132 39.90 38.58 48.78
C SER A 132 38.74 38.85 47.81
N VAL A 133 38.41 40.12 47.59
CA VAL A 133 37.38 40.53 46.63
C VAL A 133 37.78 40.18 45.20
N ALA A 134 39.06 40.35 44.85
CA ALA A 134 39.58 39.99 43.52
C ALA A 134 39.45 38.48 43.23
N VAL A 135 39.78 37.60 44.18
CA VAL A 135 39.61 36.15 44.01
C VAL A 135 38.14 35.80 43.77
N ILE A 136 37.23 36.38 44.57
CA ILE A 136 35.80 36.06 44.49
C ILE A 136 35.18 36.53 43.16
N LEU A 137 35.55 37.73 42.68
CA LEU A 137 34.93 38.33 41.51
C LEU A 137 35.64 37.99 40.20
N LEU A 138 36.97 38.06 40.19
CA LEU A 138 37.80 37.98 38.99
C LEU A 138 38.49 36.63 38.85
N GLY A 139 38.55 35.86 39.93
CA GLY A 139 39.18 34.54 39.98
C GLY A 139 40.60 34.56 40.56
N PRO A 140 41.20 33.38 40.78
CA PRO A 140 42.41 33.23 41.56
C PRO A 140 43.64 33.92 40.95
N ARG A 141 43.77 33.92 39.61
CA ARG A 141 44.93 34.53 38.92
C ARG A 141 45.02 36.04 39.16
N LEU A 142 43.91 36.75 38.98
CA LEU A 142 43.85 38.19 39.25
C LEU A 142 43.86 38.49 40.75
N GLY A 143 43.34 37.58 41.57
CA GLY A 143 43.49 37.64 43.03
C GLY A 143 44.95 37.65 43.48
N ILE A 144 45.79 36.77 42.91
CA ILE A 144 47.23 36.73 43.19
C ILE A 144 47.91 38.03 42.76
N LEU A 145 47.58 38.56 41.57
CA LEU A 145 48.13 39.83 41.09
C LEU A 145 47.80 40.99 42.04
N TRP A 146 46.54 41.12 42.44
CA TRP A 146 46.10 42.13 43.41
C TRP A 146 46.71 41.92 44.79
N GLY A 147 46.95 40.66 45.18
CA GLY A 147 47.70 40.33 46.39
C GLY A 147 49.14 40.83 46.35
N ALA A 148 49.84 40.59 45.24
CA ALA A 148 51.20 41.09 45.03
C ALA A 148 51.25 42.63 45.05
N LEU A 149 50.28 43.31 44.44
CA LEU A 149 50.17 44.77 44.47
C LEU A 149 49.91 45.31 45.89
N SER A 150 49.04 44.66 46.66
CA SER A 150 48.79 44.98 48.08
C SER A 150 50.05 44.81 48.92
N ILE A 151 50.78 43.70 48.75
CA ILE A 151 52.04 43.45 49.45
C ILE A 151 53.06 44.53 49.07
N ALA A 152 53.25 44.82 47.78
CA ALA A 152 54.19 45.83 47.31
C ALA A 152 53.88 47.23 47.87
N ALA A 153 52.60 47.62 47.94
CA ALA A 153 52.17 48.89 48.52
C ALA A 153 52.50 49.00 50.02
N VAL A 154 52.24 47.92 50.77
CA VAL A 154 52.56 47.81 52.21
C VAL A 154 54.08 47.81 52.42
N SER A 155 54.83 47.02 51.63
CA SER A 155 56.30 46.94 51.69
C SER A 155 56.96 48.27 51.36
N ARG A 156 56.43 49.04 50.40
CA ARG A 156 56.92 50.40 50.11
C ARG A 156 56.87 51.29 51.35
N VAL A 157 55.75 51.26 52.08
CA VAL A 157 55.58 52.05 53.31
C VAL A 157 56.50 51.53 54.42
N PHE A 158 56.64 50.20 54.57
CA PHE A 158 57.58 49.59 55.51
C PHE A 158 59.02 50.06 55.30
N ILE A 159 59.50 50.02 54.05
CA ILE A 159 60.86 50.43 53.69
C ILE A 159 61.07 51.94 53.95
N MET A 160 60.08 52.77 53.64
CA MET A 160 60.12 54.21 53.95
C MET A 160 60.22 54.47 55.46
N GLN A 161 59.49 53.72 56.28
CA GLN A 161 59.59 53.84 57.75
C GLN A 161 60.96 53.39 58.27
N LEU A 162 61.54 52.31 57.74
CA LEU A 162 62.91 51.90 58.08
C LEU A 162 63.96 52.96 57.70
N GLY A 163 63.71 53.70 56.62
CA GLY A 163 64.54 54.83 56.18
C GLY A 163 64.32 56.12 56.98
N GLY A 164 63.52 56.11 58.04
CA GLY A 164 63.27 57.26 58.91
C GLY A 164 62.23 58.27 58.39
N VAL A 165 61.44 57.92 57.36
CA VAL A 165 60.37 58.79 56.87
C VAL A 165 59.20 58.79 57.86
N GLU A 166 58.90 59.95 58.45
CA GLU A 166 57.73 60.13 59.30
C GLU A 166 56.44 60.30 58.47
N PHE A 167 55.41 59.52 58.81
CA PHE A 167 54.11 59.59 58.17
C PHE A 167 53.13 60.38 59.02
N ILE A 168 52.32 61.23 58.37
CA ILE A 168 51.30 62.04 59.04
C ILE A 168 50.27 61.11 59.66
N HIS A 169 49.93 61.35 60.93
CA HIS A 169 48.87 60.65 61.63
C HIS A 169 47.71 61.62 61.90
N VAL A 170 46.74 61.65 60.98
CA VAL A 170 45.63 62.62 61.06
C VAL A 170 44.69 62.34 62.24
N ILE A 171 44.63 61.11 62.73
CA ILE A 171 43.80 60.75 63.89
C ILE A 171 44.53 61.14 65.19
N PRO A 172 43.86 61.88 66.10
CA PRO A 172 44.40 62.27 67.41
C PRO A 172 44.89 61.08 68.24
N GLU A 173 45.96 61.25 69.02
CA GLU A 173 46.63 60.19 69.77
C GLU A 173 45.68 59.42 70.71
N ASN A 174 44.81 60.14 71.42
CA ASN A 174 43.79 59.57 72.32
C ASN A 174 42.72 58.72 71.61
N LEU A 175 42.59 58.81 70.28
CA LEU A 175 41.58 58.09 69.49
C LEU A 175 42.18 56.98 68.60
N ARG A 176 43.51 56.82 68.54
CA ARG A 176 44.18 55.85 67.66
C ARG A 176 43.77 54.41 67.97
N HIS A 177 43.76 54.03 69.24
CA HIS A 177 43.31 52.69 69.67
C HIS A 177 41.86 52.42 69.27
N GLN A 178 40.98 53.42 69.38
CA GLN A 178 39.59 53.29 68.95
C GLN A 178 39.50 53.08 67.44
N SER A 179 40.26 53.82 66.64
CA SER A 179 40.28 53.66 65.18
C SER A 179 40.80 52.28 64.73
N ASN A 180 41.86 51.80 65.37
CA ASN A 180 42.42 50.47 65.11
C ASN A 180 41.41 49.38 65.47
N PHE A 181 40.76 49.47 66.63
CA PHE A 181 39.71 48.55 67.04
C PHE A 181 38.52 48.56 66.07
N THR A 182 38.01 49.73 65.69
CA THR A 182 36.91 49.85 64.74
C THR A 182 37.25 49.23 63.38
N SER A 183 38.45 49.48 62.85
CA SER A 183 38.89 48.91 61.58
C SER A 183 39.04 47.39 61.62
N TYR A 184 39.59 46.85 62.70
CA TYR A 184 39.67 45.41 62.91
C TYR A 184 38.27 44.77 62.99
N LEU A 185 37.34 45.41 63.72
CA LEU A 185 35.95 44.96 63.82
C LEU A 185 35.26 44.98 62.45
N GLY A 186 35.47 46.04 61.66
CA GLY A 186 34.94 46.15 60.30
C GLY A 186 35.46 45.05 59.37
N LEU A 187 36.79 44.80 59.38
CA LEU A 187 37.40 43.74 58.59
C LEU A 187 36.86 42.36 58.98
N SER A 188 36.79 42.10 60.28
CA SER A 188 36.31 40.84 60.86
C SER A 188 34.83 40.61 60.60
N THR A 189 34.07 41.67 60.28
CA THR A 189 32.65 41.57 59.90
C THR A 189 32.49 41.40 58.39
N ILE A 190 33.23 42.18 57.59
CA ILE A 190 33.03 42.21 56.14
C ILE A 190 33.53 40.94 55.46
N ILE A 191 34.70 40.39 55.85
CA ILE A 191 35.28 39.23 55.19
C ILE A 191 34.37 37.99 55.33
N PRO A 192 33.90 37.60 56.55
CA PRO A 192 32.97 36.50 56.71
C PRO A 192 31.63 36.74 56.01
N LEU A 193 31.12 37.98 56.00
CA LEU A 193 29.89 38.32 55.30
C LEU A 193 30.02 38.07 53.79
N LEU A 194 31.11 38.55 53.17
CA LEU A 194 31.37 38.35 51.74
C LEU A 194 31.55 36.86 51.41
N PHE A 195 32.25 36.12 52.26
CA PHE A 195 32.44 34.68 52.10
C PHE A 195 31.10 33.90 52.22
N GLY A 196 30.27 34.22 53.21
CA GLY A 196 28.97 33.59 53.40
C GLY A 196 28.00 33.85 52.24
N ILE A 197 28.02 35.07 51.67
CA ILE A 197 27.26 35.39 50.44
C ILE A 197 27.75 34.54 49.26
N TYR A 198 29.06 34.41 49.09
CA TYR A 198 29.66 33.59 48.05
C TYR A 198 29.27 32.11 48.18
N GLU A 199 29.36 31.55 49.38
CA GLU A 199 29.06 30.15 49.65
C GLU A 199 27.56 29.84 49.47
N LYS A 200 26.68 30.70 49.98
CA LYS A 200 25.22 30.57 49.78
C LYS A 200 24.84 30.64 48.29
N ALA A 201 25.46 31.52 47.52
CA ALA A 201 25.24 31.62 46.08
C ALA A 201 25.73 30.37 45.33
N LYS A 202 26.87 29.79 45.75
CA LYS A 202 27.42 28.54 45.18
C LYS A 202 26.49 27.35 45.46
N ASN A 203 26.05 27.17 46.70
CA ASN A 203 25.26 26.00 47.12
C ASN A 203 23.86 25.98 46.49
N LYS A 204 23.18 27.13 46.44
CA LYS A 204 21.86 27.23 45.79
C LYS A 204 21.91 26.78 44.32
N MET A 205 22.96 27.16 43.62
CA MET A 205 23.08 26.92 42.18
C MET A 205 23.50 25.46 41.87
N LEU A 206 24.25 24.81 42.75
CA LEU A 206 24.54 23.37 42.66
C LEU A 206 23.25 22.53 42.79
N ALA A 207 22.33 22.91 43.68
CA ALA A 207 21.04 22.25 43.81
C ALA A 207 20.20 22.34 42.52
N GLU A 208 20.12 23.52 41.90
CA GLU A 208 19.38 23.73 40.64
C GLU A 208 19.93 22.85 39.49
N ILE A 209 21.25 22.63 39.41
CA ILE A 209 21.86 21.75 38.40
C ILE A 209 21.49 20.28 38.64
N HIS A 210 21.53 19.83 39.90
CA HIS A 210 21.18 18.44 40.24
C HIS A 210 19.72 18.13 39.93
N ASP A 211 18.81 19.08 40.15
CA ASP A 211 17.39 18.90 39.83
C ASP A 211 17.14 18.86 38.32
N ALA A 212 17.79 19.73 37.55
CA ALA A 212 17.71 19.69 36.09
C ALA A 212 18.21 18.36 35.51
N LYS A 213 19.32 17.82 36.05
CA LYS A 213 19.85 16.52 35.62
C LYS A 213 18.87 15.38 35.94
N ARG A 214 18.24 15.40 37.12
CA ARG A 214 17.24 14.39 37.49
C ARG A 214 16.03 14.40 36.56
N GLU A 215 15.57 15.59 36.15
CA GLU A 215 14.45 15.71 35.21
C GLU A 215 14.78 15.15 33.83
N ILE A 216 15.99 15.40 33.32
CA ILE A 216 16.44 14.83 32.03
C ILE A 216 16.46 13.30 32.09
N VAL A 217 17.04 12.72 33.15
CA VAL A 217 17.07 11.26 33.31
C VAL A 217 15.65 10.70 33.35
N LYS A 218 14.73 11.34 34.08
CA LYS A 218 13.33 10.94 34.13
C LYS A 218 12.66 10.96 32.75
N GLN A 219 12.88 12.01 31.95
CA GLN A 219 12.35 12.08 30.59
C GLN A 219 12.91 10.97 29.68
N GLN A 220 14.20 10.67 29.78
CA GLN A 220 14.81 9.56 29.04
C GLN A 220 14.23 8.20 29.44
N THR A 221 14.00 7.97 30.74
CA THR A 221 13.35 6.73 31.22
C THR A 221 11.94 6.59 30.67
N LEU A 222 11.13 7.65 30.75
CA LEU A 222 9.76 7.64 30.22
C LEU A 222 9.72 7.38 28.71
N ALA A 223 10.64 7.97 27.94
CA ALA A 223 10.74 7.74 26.50
C ALA A 223 11.11 6.27 26.19
N MET A 224 12.02 5.69 26.97
CA MET A 224 12.41 4.29 26.81
C MET A 224 11.29 3.32 27.19
N GLU A 225 10.52 3.61 28.23
CA GLU A 225 9.31 2.86 28.59
C GLU A 225 8.26 2.94 27.46
N ALA A 226 7.98 4.14 26.93
CA ALA A 226 7.06 4.31 25.82
C ALA A 226 7.49 3.55 24.57
N HIS A 227 8.79 3.60 24.22
CA HIS A 227 9.35 2.83 23.10
C HIS A 227 9.20 1.32 23.31
N LYS A 228 9.48 0.83 24.52
CA LYS A 228 9.27 -0.59 24.87
C LYS A 228 7.81 -0.99 24.75
N SER A 229 6.88 -0.17 25.24
CA SER A 229 5.44 -0.41 25.12
C SER A 229 4.98 -0.44 23.66
N ALA A 230 5.46 0.47 22.81
CA ALA A 230 5.15 0.48 21.38
C ALA A 230 5.63 -0.80 20.69
N ARG A 231 6.84 -1.29 21.02
CA ARG A 231 7.36 -2.54 20.49
C ARG A 231 6.52 -3.75 20.90
N VAL A 232 6.07 -3.79 22.15
CA VAL A 232 5.17 -4.86 22.62
C VAL A 232 3.87 -4.89 21.82
N VAL A 233 3.27 -3.72 21.52
CA VAL A 233 2.06 -3.66 20.70
C VAL A 233 2.33 -4.17 19.28
N LEU A 234 3.40 -3.71 18.64
CA LEU A 234 3.80 -4.16 17.30
C LEU A 234 4.10 -5.67 17.27
N ASP A 235 4.71 -6.24 18.30
CA ASP A 235 5.06 -7.66 18.32
C ASP A 235 3.84 -8.58 18.54
N ASN A 236 2.67 -8.04 18.94
CA ASN A 236 1.47 -8.82 19.26
C ASN A 236 0.30 -8.61 18.29
N VAL A 237 0.48 -7.86 17.19
CA VAL A 237 -0.53 -7.81 16.12
C VAL A 237 -0.49 -9.08 15.26
N SER A 238 -1.63 -9.45 14.66
CA SER A 238 -1.72 -10.58 13.72
C SER A 238 -1.23 -10.22 12.30
N GLN A 239 -1.15 -8.93 11.99
CA GLN A 239 -0.73 -8.41 10.68
C GLN A 239 0.74 -8.01 10.69
N ALA A 240 1.42 -8.18 9.55
CA ALA A 240 2.74 -7.59 9.38
C ALA A 240 2.58 -6.10 9.04
N LEU A 241 3.29 -5.25 9.78
CA LEU A 241 3.29 -3.80 9.64
C LEU A 241 4.74 -3.40 9.39
N LEU A 242 4.98 -2.69 8.30
CA LEU A 242 6.29 -2.13 8.00
C LEU A 242 6.15 -0.74 7.39
N LEU A 243 7.15 0.08 7.69
CA LEU A 243 7.30 1.41 7.10
C LEU A 243 8.38 1.38 6.04
N VAL A 244 8.12 2.04 4.92
CA VAL A 244 9.01 2.12 3.78
C VAL A 244 9.22 3.59 3.40
N ASP A 245 10.45 3.93 3.02
CA ASP A 245 10.77 5.26 2.49
C ASP A 245 10.42 5.39 0.99
N ARG A 246 10.67 6.58 0.41
CA ARG A 246 10.42 6.83 -1.02
C ARG A 246 11.33 6.02 -1.94
N ASP A 247 12.50 5.61 -1.46
CA ASP A 247 13.45 4.82 -2.23
C ASP A 247 13.18 3.31 -2.10
N GLY A 248 12.15 2.92 -1.34
CA GLY A 248 11.77 1.53 -1.15
C GLY A 248 12.51 0.83 0.00
N LYS A 249 13.30 1.54 0.81
CA LYS A 249 14.03 0.93 1.94
C LYS A 249 13.11 0.72 3.13
N ILE A 250 13.26 -0.43 3.75
CA ILE A 250 12.47 -0.85 4.92
C ILE A 250 13.04 -0.17 6.17
N HIS A 251 12.16 0.46 6.96
CA HIS A 251 12.52 1.04 8.25
C HIS A 251 12.74 -0.07 9.30
N PRO A 252 13.66 0.10 10.28
CA PRO A 252 13.93 -0.91 11.32
C PRO A 252 12.76 -1.17 12.29
N GLU A 253 11.74 -0.32 12.28
CA GLU A 253 10.52 -0.52 13.07
C GLU A 253 9.47 -1.24 12.22
N TYR A 254 9.26 -2.50 12.54
CA TYR A 254 8.29 -3.38 11.90
C TYR A 254 7.70 -4.37 12.93
N SER A 255 6.56 -4.97 12.62
CA SER A 255 5.92 -5.97 13.50
C SER A 255 6.48 -7.37 13.28
N LYS A 256 6.44 -8.19 14.35
CA LYS A 256 6.96 -9.56 14.37
C LYS A 256 6.42 -10.51 13.29
N PRO A 257 5.13 -10.47 12.88
CA PRO A 257 4.63 -11.33 11.80
C PRO A 257 5.41 -11.21 10.48
N LEU A 258 6.03 -10.05 10.20
CA LEU A 258 6.90 -9.87 9.03
C LEU A 258 8.06 -10.89 9.03
N GLU A 259 8.66 -11.11 10.19
CA GLU A 259 9.78 -12.05 10.35
C GLU A 259 9.34 -13.49 10.13
N THR A 260 8.13 -13.83 10.57
CA THR A 260 7.56 -15.17 10.39
C THR A 260 7.32 -15.48 8.91
N TRP A 261 6.80 -14.51 8.14
CA TRP A 261 6.43 -14.72 6.74
C TRP A 261 7.62 -14.58 5.76
N PHE A 262 8.48 -13.57 5.97
CA PHE A 262 9.53 -13.21 5.02
C PHE A 262 10.96 -13.28 5.60
N GLY A 263 11.11 -13.43 6.91
CA GLY A 263 12.39 -13.35 7.63
C GLY A 263 12.67 -11.94 8.16
N ALA A 264 13.72 -11.79 8.98
CA ALA A 264 14.10 -10.47 9.49
C ALA A 264 14.74 -9.61 8.36
N PRO A 265 14.26 -8.37 8.13
CA PRO A 265 14.92 -7.44 7.22
C PRO A 265 16.31 -7.06 7.73
N GLN A 266 17.28 -6.92 6.82
CA GLN A 266 18.59 -6.36 7.14
C GLN A 266 18.58 -4.83 7.01
N GLU A 267 19.54 -4.16 7.64
CA GLU A 267 19.64 -2.69 7.55
C GLU A 267 19.90 -2.27 6.09
N GLY A 268 18.98 -1.48 5.54
CA GLY A 268 19.03 -1.03 4.14
C GLY A 268 18.38 -1.99 3.13
N ASP A 269 17.73 -3.08 3.57
CA ASP A 269 16.96 -3.95 2.68
C ASP A 269 15.87 -3.15 1.95
N VAL A 270 15.75 -3.43 0.65
CA VAL A 270 14.76 -2.83 -0.24
C VAL A 270 13.55 -3.75 -0.36
N LEU A 271 12.34 -3.17 -0.33
CA LEU A 271 11.07 -3.88 -0.24
C LEU A 271 10.91 -5.00 -1.28
N TRP A 272 11.06 -4.69 -2.58
CA TRP A 272 10.86 -5.69 -3.64
C TRP A 272 11.93 -6.77 -3.63
N THR A 273 13.19 -6.43 -3.29
CA THR A 273 14.25 -7.43 -3.12
C THR A 273 13.97 -8.35 -1.93
N PHE A 274 13.48 -7.80 -0.83
CA PHE A 274 13.14 -8.53 0.39
C PHE A 274 11.96 -9.48 0.18
N ILE A 275 10.83 -8.98 -0.34
CA ILE A 275 9.63 -9.78 -0.65
C ILE A 275 9.91 -10.78 -1.78
N GLY A 276 10.74 -10.40 -2.76
CA GLY A 276 11.13 -11.22 -3.91
C GLY A 276 11.82 -12.53 -3.55
N ARG A 277 12.43 -12.64 -2.36
CA ARG A 277 12.99 -13.90 -1.84
C ARG A 277 11.93 -15.01 -1.77
N LYS A 278 10.66 -14.64 -1.51
CA LYS A 278 9.53 -15.57 -1.40
C LYS A 278 8.58 -15.49 -2.60
N CYS A 279 8.37 -14.29 -3.16
CA CYS A 279 7.45 -14.06 -4.27
C CYS A 279 8.10 -13.21 -5.40
N PRO A 280 8.86 -13.83 -6.33
CA PRO A 280 9.55 -13.11 -7.41
C PRO A 280 8.61 -12.35 -8.34
N ASP A 281 7.47 -12.93 -8.68
CA ASP A 281 6.52 -12.31 -9.63
C ASP A 281 5.93 -11.02 -9.05
N PHE A 282 5.64 -11.01 -7.74
CA PHE A 282 5.16 -9.83 -7.05
C PHE A 282 6.25 -8.76 -6.84
N ALA A 283 7.51 -9.17 -6.68
CA ALA A 283 8.62 -8.22 -6.59
C ALA A 283 8.75 -7.34 -7.84
N ASN A 284 8.53 -7.89 -9.03
CA ASN A 284 8.54 -7.12 -10.27
C ASN A 284 7.44 -6.04 -10.28
N TRP A 285 6.25 -6.37 -9.78
CA TRP A 285 5.16 -5.40 -9.63
C TRP A 285 5.53 -4.24 -8.71
N LEU A 286 6.15 -4.56 -7.56
CA LEU A 286 6.61 -3.57 -6.60
C LEU A 286 7.70 -2.66 -7.18
N GLU A 287 8.69 -3.23 -7.86
CA GLU A 287 9.78 -2.47 -8.47
C GLU A 287 9.26 -1.51 -9.55
N LEU A 288 8.38 -1.98 -10.43
CA LEU A 288 7.75 -1.14 -11.46
C LEU A 288 6.91 -0.02 -10.85
N ALA A 289 6.15 -0.30 -9.79
CA ALA A 289 5.34 0.72 -9.13
C ALA A 289 6.21 1.83 -8.50
N TRP A 290 7.34 1.46 -7.87
CA TRP A 290 8.26 2.45 -7.30
C TRP A 290 8.97 3.28 -8.36
N LEU A 291 9.37 2.68 -9.49
CA LEU A 291 9.89 3.43 -10.64
C LEU A 291 8.88 4.47 -11.13
N GLN A 292 7.62 4.08 -11.33
CA GLN A 292 6.57 5.02 -11.76
C GLN A 292 6.30 6.14 -10.77
N MET A 293 6.34 5.86 -9.46
CA MET A 293 6.21 6.89 -8.43
C MET A 293 7.36 7.90 -8.48
N ASN A 294 8.59 7.41 -8.68
CA ASN A 294 9.79 8.26 -8.71
C ASN A 294 9.89 9.08 -10.01
N ASP A 295 9.36 8.57 -11.12
CA ASP A 295 9.28 9.29 -12.40
C ASP A 295 8.27 10.46 -12.36
N GLY A 296 7.41 10.52 -11.33
CA GLY A 296 6.52 11.66 -11.08
C GLY A 296 5.34 11.79 -12.06
N VAL A 297 5.06 10.74 -12.83
CA VAL A 297 3.99 10.72 -13.85
C VAL A 297 2.59 10.65 -13.21
N LEU A 298 2.47 9.94 -12.08
CA LEU A 298 1.21 9.72 -11.37
C LEU A 298 1.37 10.04 -9.88
N GLU A 299 0.25 10.37 -9.22
CA GLU A 299 0.23 10.56 -7.77
C GLU A 299 0.61 9.25 -7.05
N PRO A 300 1.49 9.26 -6.02
CA PRO A 300 1.94 8.04 -5.35
C PRO A 300 0.79 7.15 -4.84
N SER A 301 -0.28 7.75 -4.33
CA SER A 301 -1.46 7.01 -3.87
C SER A 301 -2.15 6.22 -4.98
N LEU A 302 -2.08 6.71 -6.23
CA LEU A 302 -2.66 6.07 -7.40
C LEU A 302 -1.77 4.95 -7.93
N CYS A 303 -0.44 5.13 -7.92
CA CYS A 303 0.51 4.07 -8.26
C CYS A 303 0.34 2.85 -7.34
N LEU A 304 0.23 3.09 -6.02
CA LEU A 304 0.06 2.02 -5.04
C LEU A 304 -1.26 1.25 -5.21
N LYS A 305 -2.34 1.90 -5.68
CA LYS A 305 -3.64 1.25 -5.93
C LYS A 305 -3.65 0.30 -7.12
N GLN A 306 -2.68 0.41 -8.03
CA GLN A 306 -2.56 -0.48 -9.20
C GLN A 306 -1.83 -1.78 -8.88
N ILE A 307 -1.17 -1.85 -7.72
CA ILE A 307 -0.44 -3.04 -7.28
C ILE A 307 -1.48 -4.11 -6.88
N PRO A 308 -1.34 -5.36 -7.34
CA PRO A 308 -2.17 -6.47 -6.89
C PRO A 308 -2.14 -6.57 -5.36
N LYS A 309 -3.31 -6.50 -4.72
CA LYS A 309 -3.40 -6.60 -3.26
C LYS A 309 -3.25 -8.05 -2.78
N ASP A 310 -3.90 -8.98 -3.45
CA ASP A 310 -3.91 -10.38 -3.07
C ASP A 310 -2.80 -11.16 -3.78
N VAL A 311 -1.89 -11.73 -3.01
CA VAL A 311 -0.71 -12.43 -3.52
C VAL A 311 -0.73 -13.86 -3.03
N LYS A 312 -0.71 -14.80 -3.98
CA LYS A 312 -0.57 -16.23 -3.68
C LYS A 312 0.91 -16.56 -3.46
N MET A 313 1.22 -17.14 -2.32
CA MET A 313 2.56 -17.58 -1.95
C MET A 313 2.86 -18.98 -2.50
N LYS A 314 4.15 -19.32 -2.61
CA LYS A 314 4.60 -20.63 -3.12
C LYS A 314 4.17 -21.81 -2.25
N ASP A 315 3.95 -21.59 -0.96
CA ASP A 315 3.44 -22.60 -0.01
C ASP A 315 1.92 -22.77 -0.06
N GLY A 316 1.22 -21.98 -0.89
CA GLY A 316 -0.22 -22.01 -1.06
C GLY A 316 -1.01 -21.10 -0.11
N SER A 317 -0.35 -20.33 0.75
CA SER A 317 -0.97 -19.25 1.51
C SER A 317 -1.31 -18.05 0.62
N TYR A 318 -2.25 -17.22 1.06
CA TYR A 318 -2.63 -15.97 0.40
C TYR A 318 -2.42 -14.81 1.35
N LEU A 319 -1.63 -13.83 0.92
CA LEU A 319 -1.34 -12.62 1.69
C LEU A 319 -1.93 -11.39 0.96
N GLU A 320 -2.63 -10.55 1.71
CA GLU A 320 -3.17 -9.27 1.25
C GLU A 320 -2.20 -8.15 1.63
N PHE A 321 -1.77 -7.34 0.66
CA PHE A 321 -0.92 -6.17 0.85
C PHE A 321 -1.75 -4.89 0.70
N ASP A 322 -1.94 -4.17 1.80
CA ASP A 322 -2.53 -2.83 1.79
C ASP A 322 -1.45 -1.78 2.00
N MET A 323 -1.33 -0.85 1.04
CA MET A 323 -0.26 0.14 1.00
C MET A 323 -0.86 1.54 1.02
N GLN A 324 -0.41 2.37 1.96
CA GLN A 324 -0.94 3.70 2.18
C GLN A 324 0.19 4.71 2.35
N THR A 325 0.07 5.87 1.72
CA THR A 325 0.98 7.00 1.94
C THR A 325 0.67 7.69 3.26
N LEU A 326 1.71 8.08 3.99
CA LEU A 326 1.58 8.83 5.24
C LEU A 326 1.66 10.34 4.98
N ASP A 327 0.63 11.09 5.36
CA ASP A 327 0.58 12.53 5.20
C ASP A 327 1.51 13.28 6.17
N GLY A 328 1.94 14.50 5.80
CA GLY A 328 2.90 15.32 6.53
C GLY A 328 2.54 15.69 7.99
N GLN A 329 1.32 15.41 8.45
CA GLN A 329 0.94 15.55 9.87
C GLN A 329 1.32 14.36 10.75
N HIS A 330 1.63 13.20 10.15
CA HIS A 330 1.98 11.95 10.83
C HIS A 330 3.37 11.41 10.46
N GLN A 331 4.19 12.23 9.78
CA GLN A 331 5.61 11.95 9.57
C GLN A 331 6.36 12.04 10.90
N VAL A 332 6.64 10.88 11.51
CA VAL A 332 7.47 10.79 12.72
C VAL A 332 8.96 11.03 12.38
N ASN A 333 9.35 10.76 11.13
CA ASN A 333 10.67 11.06 10.56
C ASN A 333 10.48 11.51 9.11
N HIS A 334 11.24 12.51 8.66
CA HIS A 334 11.22 13.06 7.28
C HIS A 334 11.51 12.06 6.14
N HIS A 335 11.60 10.76 6.42
CA HIS A 335 12.07 9.72 5.49
C HIS A 335 11.03 8.60 5.26
N ALA A 336 10.26 8.17 6.26
CA ALA A 336 9.26 7.10 6.09
C ALA A 336 7.92 7.66 5.58
N ASN A 337 7.51 7.24 4.39
CA ASN A 337 6.39 7.86 3.66
C ASN A 337 5.27 6.87 3.29
N ILE A 338 5.49 5.56 3.43
CA ILE A 338 4.54 4.52 3.03
C ILE A 338 4.42 3.50 4.16
N LEU A 339 3.19 3.27 4.63
CA LEU A 339 2.83 2.18 5.53
C LEU A 339 2.31 1.01 4.70
N ILE A 340 2.85 -0.17 4.97
CA ILE A 340 2.40 -1.41 4.36
C ILE A 340 1.87 -2.32 5.47
N VAL A 341 0.63 -2.78 5.27
CA VAL A 341 -0.06 -3.75 6.12
C VAL A 341 -0.20 -5.03 5.32
N ILE A 342 0.33 -6.13 5.83
CA ILE A 342 0.23 -7.46 5.22
C ILE A 342 -0.64 -8.32 6.11
N SER A 343 -1.66 -8.97 5.54
CA SER A 343 -2.60 -9.83 6.26
C SER A 343 -2.64 -11.21 5.63
N ASP A 344 -2.68 -12.26 6.46
CA ASP A 344 -2.99 -13.61 5.96
C ASP A 344 -4.50 -13.74 5.73
N ILE A 345 -4.88 -13.90 4.46
CA ILE A 345 -6.26 -14.03 4.01
C ILE A 345 -6.55 -15.45 3.50
N THR A 346 -5.66 -16.41 3.78
CA THR A 346 -5.75 -17.78 3.26
C THR A 346 -7.10 -18.44 3.54
N ASP A 347 -7.59 -18.34 4.76
CA ASP A 347 -8.87 -18.96 5.15
C ASP A 347 -10.07 -18.27 4.51
N ARG A 348 -10.02 -16.93 4.35
CA ARG A 348 -11.04 -16.16 3.64
C ARG A 348 -11.12 -16.60 2.17
N VAL A 349 -9.99 -16.62 1.48
CA VAL A 349 -9.92 -17.02 0.06
C VAL A 349 -10.36 -18.48 -0.12
N LYS A 350 -9.94 -19.39 0.77
CA LYS A 350 -10.40 -20.79 0.75
C LYS A 350 -11.91 -20.90 0.95
N ALA A 351 -12.49 -20.12 1.88
CA ALA A 351 -13.92 -20.10 2.12
C ALA A 351 -14.70 -19.55 0.91
N GLU A 352 -14.20 -18.50 0.25
CA GLU A 352 -14.80 -17.94 -0.96
C GLU A 352 -14.79 -18.96 -2.12
N ILE A 353 -13.66 -19.63 -2.35
CA ILE A 353 -13.56 -20.68 -3.37
C ILE A 353 -14.50 -21.86 -3.06
N ALA A 354 -14.60 -22.26 -1.78
CA ALA A 354 -15.49 -23.33 -1.36
C ALA A 354 -16.97 -22.96 -1.51
N GLU A 355 -17.33 -21.71 -1.19
CA GLU A 355 -18.68 -21.18 -1.35
C GLU A 355 -19.08 -21.08 -2.83
N GLU A 356 -18.17 -20.62 -3.69
CA GLU A 356 -18.38 -20.62 -5.14
C GLU A 356 -18.59 -22.05 -5.66
N SER A 357 -17.74 -22.99 -5.24
CA SER A 357 -17.87 -24.41 -5.62
C SER A 357 -19.19 -25.01 -5.14
N ARG A 358 -19.69 -24.60 -3.96
CA ARG A 358 -20.98 -25.03 -3.41
C ARG A 358 -22.14 -24.46 -4.22
N ARG A 359 -22.07 -23.19 -4.62
CA ARG A 359 -23.09 -22.55 -5.47
C ARG A 359 -23.14 -23.18 -6.85
N GLU A 360 -21.98 -23.45 -7.46
CA GLU A 360 -21.89 -24.16 -8.74
C GLU A 360 -22.60 -25.51 -8.68
N LEU A 361 -22.35 -26.31 -7.63
CA LEU A 361 -23.07 -27.58 -7.45
C LEU A 361 -24.58 -27.39 -7.33
N LEU A 362 -25.05 -26.42 -6.53
CA LEU A 362 -26.48 -26.16 -6.37
C LEU A 362 -27.18 -25.83 -7.70
N VAL A 363 -26.52 -25.07 -8.58
CA VAL A 363 -27.06 -24.77 -9.91
C VAL A 363 -27.20 -26.04 -10.75
N ILE A 364 -26.18 -26.91 -10.75
CA ILE A 364 -26.24 -28.20 -11.45
C ILE A 364 -27.37 -29.07 -10.89
N PHE A 365 -27.54 -29.11 -9.56
CA PHE A 365 -28.62 -29.85 -8.91
C PHE A 365 -30.00 -29.36 -9.31
N GLU A 366 -30.20 -28.04 -9.30
CA GLU A 366 -31.46 -27.42 -9.70
C GLU A 366 -31.80 -27.79 -11.14
N GLN A 367 -30.81 -27.70 -12.05
CA GLN A 367 -30.97 -28.11 -13.44
C GLN A 367 -31.29 -29.60 -13.58
N LEU A 368 -30.60 -30.47 -12.82
CA LEU A 368 -30.87 -31.91 -12.80
C LEU A 368 -32.30 -32.23 -12.33
N THR A 369 -32.87 -31.45 -11.41
CA THR A 369 -34.26 -31.61 -10.97
C THR A 369 -35.28 -31.09 -11.99
N GLN A 370 -34.96 -30.01 -12.72
CA GLN A 370 -35.87 -29.42 -13.70
C GLN A 370 -35.89 -30.20 -15.02
N ASN A 371 -34.72 -30.54 -15.54
CA ASN A 371 -34.56 -31.27 -16.79
C ASN A 371 -33.31 -32.14 -16.75
N ARG A 372 -33.44 -33.30 -16.10
CA ARG A 372 -32.36 -34.27 -15.89
C ARG A 372 -31.68 -34.70 -17.18
N GLU A 373 -32.48 -34.98 -18.22
CA GLU A 373 -31.99 -35.47 -19.50
C GLU A 373 -31.16 -34.42 -20.24
N PHE A 374 -31.66 -33.17 -20.30
CA PHE A 374 -30.94 -32.05 -20.89
C PHE A 374 -29.62 -31.77 -20.16
N THR A 375 -29.68 -31.70 -18.83
CA THR A 375 -28.51 -31.42 -18.00
C THR A 375 -27.45 -32.50 -18.17
N ARG A 376 -27.86 -33.77 -18.21
CA ARG A 376 -26.96 -34.90 -18.48
C ARG A 376 -26.29 -34.75 -19.84
N GLU A 377 -27.08 -34.50 -20.89
CA GLU A 377 -26.51 -34.37 -22.23
C GLU A 377 -25.51 -33.21 -22.32
N THR A 378 -25.79 -32.09 -21.66
CA THR A 378 -24.89 -30.94 -21.63
C THR A 378 -23.57 -31.26 -20.91
N LEU A 379 -23.63 -32.01 -19.80
CA LEU A 379 -22.42 -32.45 -19.09
C LEU A 379 -21.57 -33.39 -19.97
N ILE A 380 -22.19 -34.30 -20.70
CA ILE A 380 -21.46 -35.20 -21.61
C ILE A 380 -20.84 -34.42 -22.77
N GLU A 381 -21.55 -33.45 -23.35
CA GLU A 381 -21.02 -32.58 -24.41
C GLU A 381 -19.75 -31.85 -23.94
N ILE A 382 -19.76 -31.34 -22.70
CA ILE A 382 -18.59 -30.70 -22.09
C ILE A 382 -17.45 -31.70 -21.89
N GLU A 383 -17.74 -32.90 -21.40
CA GLU A 383 -16.73 -33.95 -21.24
C GLU A 383 -16.07 -34.32 -22.57
N ASP A 384 -16.86 -34.48 -23.64
CA ASP A 384 -16.36 -34.81 -24.97
C ASP A 384 -15.48 -33.70 -25.53
N MET A 385 -15.85 -32.42 -25.33
CA MET A 385 -14.99 -31.29 -25.73
C MET A 385 -13.66 -31.27 -24.97
N ILE A 386 -13.66 -31.56 -23.68
CA ILE A 386 -12.43 -31.61 -22.88
C ILE A 386 -11.56 -32.80 -23.32
N LYS A 387 -12.15 -33.96 -23.64
CA LYS A 387 -11.43 -35.11 -24.22
C LYS A 387 -10.84 -34.77 -25.58
N ALA A 388 -11.60 -34.13 -26.46
CA ALA A 388 -11.15 -33.70 -27.77
C ALA A 388 -9.96 -32.73 -27.67
N LEU A 389 -10.00 -31.77 -26.73
CA LEU A 389 -8.88 -30.86 -26.45
C LEU A 389 -7.59 -31.58 -26.01
N ASN A 390 -7.70 -32.77 -25.41
CA ASN A 390 -6.56 -33.56 -24.98
C ASN A 390 -6.09 -34.59 -26.04
N SER A 391 -6.71 -34.60 -27.22
CA SER A 391 -6.31 -35.48 -28.33
C SER A 391 -5.11 -34.91 -29.08
N ASP A 392 -4.17 -35.78 -29.47
CA ASP A 392 -2.93 -35.39 -30.15
C ASP A 392 -3.16 -34.91 -31.60
N GLU A 393 -4.40 -35.00 -32.12
CA GLU A 393 -4.78 -34.66 -33.50
C GLU A 393 -5.31 -33.22 -33.67
N THR A 394 -5.33 -32.40 -32.61
CA THR A 394 -5.89 -31.05 -32.66
C THR A 394 -4.94 -30.00 -33.25
N THR A 395 -5.51 -29.13 -34.10
CA THR A 395 -4.83 -27.93 -34.61
C THR A 395 -5.00 -26.75 -33.63
N PRO A 396 -4.07 -25.77 -33.60
CA PRO A 396 -4.23 -24.52 -32.83
C PRO A 396 -5.59 -23.84 -32.98
N GLU A 397 -6.11 -23.82 -34.20
CA GLU A 397 -7.41 -23.24 -34.54
C GLU A 397 -8.54 -24.05 -33.92
N THR A 398 -8.45 -25.38 -33.99
CA THR A 398 -9.40 -26.30 -33.33
C THR A 398 -9.36 -26.16 -31.81
N GLU A 399 -8.18 -26.08 -31.19
CA GLU A 399 -8.01 -25.87 -29.74
C GLU A 399 -8.70 -24.58 -29.29
N ARG A 400 -8.40 -23.47 -29.98
CA ARG A 400 -8.99 -22.16 -29.69
C ARG A 400 -10.51 -22.18 -29.78
N ARG A 401 -11.05 -22.85 -30.81
CA ARG A 401 -12.49 -22.95 -31.01
C ARG A 401 -13.15 -23.80 -29.94
N LEU A 402 -12.60 -24.98 -29.65
CA LEU A 402 -13.11 -25.87 -28.59
C LEU A 402 -13.12 -25.15 -27.24
N LEU A 403 -12.08 -24.37 -26.90
CA LEU A 403 -12.05 -23.57 -25.67
C LEU A 403 -13.10 -22.46 -25.67
N HIS A 404 -13.30 -21.79 -26.81
CA HIS A 404 -14.32 -20.75 -26.92
C HIS A 404 -15.74 -21.32 -26.73
N THR A 405 -16.03 -22.45 -27.38
CA THR A 405 -17.31 -23.16 -27.22
C THR A 405 -17.46 -23.69 -25.80
N LEU A 406 -16.43 -24.34 -25.25
CA LEU A 406 -16.41 -24.85 -23.88
C LEU A 406 -16.66 -23.73 -22.85
N LYS A 407 -16.04 -22.56 -23.01
CA LYS A 407 -16.27 -21.38 -22.18
C LYS A 407 -17.75 -20.96 -22.21
N GLY A 408 -18.34 -20.91 -23.41
CA GLY A 408 -19.73 -20.56 -23.64
C GLY A 408 -20.71 -21.58 -23.04
N SER A 409 -20.56 -22.86 -23.38
CA SER A 409 -21.43 -23.93 -22.88
C SER A 409 -21.36 -24.02 -21.36
N SER A 410 -20.15 -23.98 -20.79
CA SER A 410 -19.98 -23.99 -19.32
C SER A 410 -20.63 -22.79 -18.65
N ALA A 411 -20.55 -21.60 -19.24
CA ALA A 411 -21.18 -20.40 -18.68
C ALA A 411 -22.71 -20.51 -18.67
N VAL A 412 -23.31 -20.98 -19.77
CA VAL A 412 -24.77 -21.17 -19.87
C VAL A 412 -25.27 -22.25 -18.90
N SER A 413 -24.48 -23.31 -18.71
CA SER A 413 -24.79 -24.38 -17.76
C SER A 413 -24.50 -24.04 -16.30
N GLY A 414 -23.98 -22.85 -15.99
CA GLY A 414 -23.64 -22.45 -14.63
C GLY A 414 -22.37 -23.10 -14.06
N LEU A 415 -21.54 -23.68 -14.92
CA LEU A 415 -20.24 -24.28 -14.60
C LEU A 415 -19.13 -23.23 -14.60
N ILE A 416 -19.22 -22.33 -13.61
CA ILE A 416 -18.37 -21.14 -13.49
C ILE A 416 -16.89 -21.51 -13.42
N SER A 417 -16.53 -22.59 -12.72
CA SER A 417 -15.14 -22.98 -12.51
C SER A 417 -14.46 -23.42 -13.82
N ILE A 418 -15.18 -24.15 -14.66
CA ILE A 418 -14.73 -24.60 -15.99
C ILE A 418 -14.71 -23.43 -16.97
N SER A 419 -15.73 -22.57 -16.95
CA SER A 419 -15.79 -21.39 -17.81
C SER A 419 -14.62 -20.42 -17.56
N ARG A 420 -14.32 -20.09 -16.29
CA ARG A 420 -13.18 -19.22 -15.95
C ARG A 420 -11.85 -19.82 -16.33
N TYR A 421 -11.66 -21.11 -16.08
CA TYR A 421 -10.40 -21.77 -16.46
C TYR A 421 -10.22 -21.78 -17.97
N SER A 422 -11.29 -22.06 -18.73
CA SER A 422 -11.30 -22.00 -20.19
C SER A 422 -10.95 -20.60 -20.72
N HIS A 423 -11.47 -19.55 -20.09
CA HIS A 423 -11.10 -18.16 -20.41
C HIS A 423 -9.60 -17.90 -20.19
N SER A 424 -9.04 -18.32 -19.05
CA SER A 424 -7.60 -18.15 -18.80
C SER A 424 -6.70 -18.89 -19.78
N LEU A 425 -7.17 -20.03 -20.32
CA LEU A 425 -6.48 -20.76 -21.37
C LEU A 425 -6.60 -20.05 -22.73
N GLU A 426 -7.75 -19.44 -23.03
CA GLU A 426 -7.98 -18.63 -24.23
C GLU A 426 -7.05 -17.39 -24.27
N ASP A 427 -6.87 -16.70 -23.14
CA ASP A 427 -5.95 -15.55 -23.01
C ASP A 427 -4.50 -15.98 -23.24
N LYS A 428 -4.08 -17.06 -22.61
CA LYS A 428 -2.74 -17.63 -22.80
C LYS A 428 -2.48 -18.06 -24.23
N LEU A 429 -3.47 -18.60 -24.93
CA LEU A 429 -3.37 -18.93 -26.36
C LEU A 429 -3.09 -17.70 -27.22
N MET A 430 -3.58 -16.52 -26.83
CA MET A 430 -3.26 -15.26 -27.52
C MET A 430 -1.81 -14.81 -27.27
N GLU A 431 -1.28 -15.05 -26.08
CA GLU A 431 0.08 -14.65 -25.68
C GLU A 431 1.17 -15.65 -26.15
N SER A 432 0.87 -16.95 -26.20
CA SER A 432 1.87 -18.03 -26.29
C SER A 432 1.95 -18.73 -27.65
N ARG A 433 2.30 -18.02 -28.73
CA ARG A 433 2.62 -18.60 -30.07
C ARG A 433 1.66 -19.71 -30.59
N GLY A 434 0.41 -19.76 -30.10
CA GLY A 434 -0.66 -20.61 -30.63
C GLY A 434 -0.78 -22.06 -30.12
N ARG A 435 -0.15 -22.50 -29.02
CA ARG A 435 -0.45 -23.84 -28.45
C ARG A 435 -0.46 -23.88 -26.93
N LEU A 436 -1.42 -24.61 -26.37
CA LEU A 436 -1.46 -24.91 -24.94
C LEU A 436 -0.46 -26.01 -24.54
N SER A 437 0.07 -25.93 -23.32
CA SER A 437 0.89 -27.01 -22.79
C SER A 437 0.03 -28.18 -22.31
N LYS A 438 0.55 -29.41 -22.42
CA LYS A 438 -0.15 -30.61 -21.92
C LYS A 438 -0.51 -30.50 -20.44
N LYS A 439 0.35 -29.86 -19.63
CA LYS A 439 0.11 -29.57 -18.21
C LYS A 439 -1.14 -28.71 -17.97
N GLU A 440 -1.43 -27.77 -18.86
CA GLU A 440 -2.59 -26.89 -18.74
C GLU A 440 -3.90 -27.60 -19.07
N LEU A 441 -3.87 -28.44 -20.11
CA LEU A 441 -4.98 -29.31 -20.51
C LEU A 441 -5.26 -30.39 -19.46
N ASP A 442 -4.22 -31.01 -18.90
CA ASP A 442 -4.33 -31.98 -17.81
C ASP A 442 -4.99 -31.34 -16.57
N ALA A 443 -4.68 -30.08 -16.28
CA ALA A 443 -5.29 -29.33 -15.18
C ALA A 443 -6.77 -28.99 -15.44
N LEU A 444 -7.18 -28.71 -16.69
CA LEU A 444 -8.60 -28.59 -17.06
C LEU A 444 -9.33 -29.92 -16.83
N HIS A 445 -8.74 -31.02 -17.32
CA HIS A 445 -9.30 -32.35 -17.19
C HIS A 445 -9.41 -32.79 -15.72
N GLN A 446 -8.41 -32.47 -14.89
CA GLN A 446 -8.46 -32.73 -13.45
C GLN A 446 -9.58 -31.94 -12.74
N LYS A 447 -9.77 -30.67 -13.09
CA LYS A 447 -10.87 -29.84 -12.56
C LYS A 447 -12.23 -30.43 -12.93
N TRP A 448 -12.39 -30.85 -14.18
CA TRP A 448 -13.61 -31.52 -14.65
C TRP A 448 -13.89 -32.81 -13.88
N ASN A 449 -12.89 -33.69 -13.74
CA ASN A 449 -13.04 -34.95 -13.03
C ASN A 449 -13.44 -34.76 -11.55
N LEU A 450 -12.87 -33.76 -10.88
CA LEU A 450 -13.24 -33.42 -9.49
C LEU A 450 -14.67 -32.91 -9.36
N LEU A 451 -15.15 -32.15 -10.35
CA LEU A 451 -16.54 -31.71 -10.40
C LEU A 451 -17.46 -32.91 -10.66
N MET A 452 -17.17 -33.70 -11.69
CA MET A 452 -17.97 -34.87 -12.05
C MET A 452 -18.01 -35.92 -10.94
N GLN A 453 -16.95 -36.12 -10.16
CA GLN A 453 -16.98 -37.00 -8.99
C GLN A 453 -18.09 -36.62 -7.98
N LYS A 454 -18.41 -35.32 -7.86
CA LYS A 454 -19.46 -34.82 -6.96
C LYS A 454 -20.85 -34.89 -7.61
N VAL A 455 -20.94 -34.80 -8.93
CA VAL A 455 -22.20 -34.78 -9.69
C VAL A 455 -22.65 -36.21 -10.07
N GLN A 456 -21.72 -37.12 -10.35
CA GLN A 456 -21.97 -38.49 -10.80
C GLN A 456 -22.95 -39.27 -9.92
N PRO A 457 -22.93 -39.20 -8.57
CA PRO A 457 -23.89 -39.93 -7.73
C PRO A 457 -25.36 -39.54 -7.99
N PHE A 458 -25.59 -38.39 -8.63
CA PHE A 458 -26.90 -37.85 -8.91
C PHE A 458 -27.32 -38.04 -10.36
N LEU A 459 -26.39 -38.41 -11.23
CA LEU A 459 -26.65 -38.93 -12.57
C LEU A 459 -27.00 -40.42 -12.42
N SER A 460 -28.03 -40.90 -13.13
CA SER A 460 -28.44 -42.32 -13.04
C SER A 460 -27.27 -43.19 -13.52
N GLN A 461 -27.09 -44.38 -12.96
CA GLN A 461 -25.96 -45.28 -13.29
C GLN A 461 -25.97 -45.85 -14.72
N ASP A 462 -26.96 -45.51 -15.54
CA ASP A 462 -27.15 -46.17 -16.83
C ASP A 462 -26.49 -45.39 -17.98
N ASP A 463 -25.17 -45.54 -18.07
CA ASP A 463 -24.36 -45.11 -19.23
C ASP A 463 -24.58 -45.98 -20.49
N LYS A 464 -25.63 -46.79 -20.51
CA LYS A 464 -25.96 -47.71 -21.60
C LYS A 464 -27.45 -47.79 -21.93
N ASP A 465 -28.24 -46.80 -21.51
CA ASP A 465 -29.66 -46.78 -21.88
C ASP A 465 -29.81 -46.57 -23.38
N ILE A 466 -30.22 -47.64 -24.07
CA ILE A 466 -30.69 -47.58 -25.44
C ILE A 466 -32.12 -47.06 -25.41
N VAL A 467 -32.35 -45.89 -26.01
CA VAL A 467 -33.69 -45.33 -26.12
C VAL A 467 -34.38 -46.02 -27.30
N VAL A 468 -35.43 -46.78 -27.03
CA VAL A 468 -36.29 -47.43 -28.03
C VAL A 468 -37.70 -46.88 -27.89
N THR A 469 -38.25 -46.33 -28.98
CA THR A 469 -39.63 -45.82 -29.03
C THR A 469 -40.62 -46.92 -29.36
N GLU A 470 -41.91 -46.69 -29.13
CA GLU A 470 -42.96 -47.63 -29.52
C GLU A 470 -42.99 -47.87 -31.04
N GLU A 471 -42.76 -46.81 -31.82
CA GLU A 471 -42.64 -46.86 -33.28
C GLU A 471 -41.45 -47.72 -33.74
N ASP A 472 -40.30 -47.62 -33.07
CA ASP A 472 -39.15 -48.49 -33.36
C ASP A 472 -39.50 -49.98 -33.18
N LEU A 473 -40.23 -50.31 -32.10
CA LEU A 473 -40.65 -51.68 -31.83
C LEU A 473 -41.71 -52.16 -32.82
N GLU A 474 -42.64 -51.29 -33.23
CA GLU A 474 -43.63 -51.61 -34.25
C GLU A 474 -42.99 -51.85 -35.62
N ASN A 475 -42.04 -50.99 -36.02
CA ASN A 475 -41.27 -51.17 -37.25
C ASN A 475 -40.49 -52.48 -37.24
N LEU A 476 -39.82 -52.81 -36.12
CA LEU A 476 -39.13 -54.09 -35.98
C LEU A 476 -40.10 -55.28 -36.05
N ARG A 477 -41.27 -55.17 -35.40
CA ARG A 477 -42.33 -56.20 -35.49
C ARG A 477 -42.81 -56.39 -36.92
N LEU A 478 -42.99 -55.31 -37.68
CA LEU A 478 -43.41 -55.36 -39.08
C LEU A 478 -42.38 -56.07 -39.96
N LEU A 479 -41.09 -55.78 -39.80
CA LEU A 479 -40.01 -56.46 -40.52
C LEU A 479 -40.00 -57.97 -40.23
N VAL A 480 -40.15 -58.35 -38.96
CA VAL A 480 -40.18 -59.76 -38.53
C VAL A 480 -41.41 -60.49 -39.06
N HIS A 481 -42.61 -59.89 -38.95
CA HIS A 481 -43.86 -60.50 -39.44
C HIS A 481 -43.95 -60.50 -40.97
N GLY A 482 -43.33 -59.53 -41.63
CA GLY A 482 -43.25 -59.41 -43.08
C GLY A 482 -42.36 -60.47 -43.73
N GLY A 483 -41.56 -61.20 -42.95
CA GLY A 483 -40.63 -62.22 -43.46
C GLY A 483 -39.42 -61.63 -44.18
N GLU A 484 -39.00 -60.43 -43.79
CA GLU A 484 -37.79 -59.79 -44.32
C GLU A 484 -36.54 -60.62 -44.01
N SER A 485 -35.49 -60.44 -44.80
CA SER A 485 -34.25 -61.20 -44.62
C SER A 485 -33.60 -60.94 -43.26
N GLU A 486 -32.90 -61.94 -42.71
CA GLU A 486 -32.15 -61.83 -41.45
C GLU A 486 -31.21 -60.62 -41.43
N ALA A 487 -30.57 -60.31 -42.55
CA ALA A 487 -29.68 -59.15 -42.69
C ALA A 487 -30.41 -57.81 -42.48
N VAL A 488 -31.64 -57.68 -42.95
CA VAL A 488 -32.46 -56.46 -42.80
C VAL A 488 -32.93 -56.31 -41.35
N ILE A 489 -33.32 -57.41 -40.71
CA ILE A 489 -33.74 -57.41 -39.30
C ILE A 489 -32.56 -57.07 -38.39
N LEU A 490 -31.37 -57.62 -38.65
CA LEU A 490 -30.15 -57.30 -37.90
C LEU A 490 -29.73 -55.84 -38.08
N ASP A 491 -29.78 -55.28 -39.29
CA ASP A 491 -29.52 -53.85 -39.52
C ASP A 491 -30.50 -52.97 -38.72
N ALA A 492 -31.79 -53.32 -38.70
CA ALA A 492 -32.78 -52.59 -37.91
C ALA A 492 -32.49 -52.65 -36.39
N ILE A 493 -32.03 -53.80 -35.89
CA ILE A 493 -31.62 -53.93 -34.46
C ILE A 493 -30.35 -53.11 -34.19
N ASP A 494 -29.35 -53.16 -35.07
CA ASP A 494 -28.11 -52.38 -34.94
C ASP A 494 -28.42 -50.87 -34.93
N GLN A 495 -29.42 -50.42 -35.68
CA GLN A 495 -29.90 -49.04 -35.65
C GLN A 495 -30.52 -48.65 -34.30
N LEU A 496 -31.15 -49.57 -33.57
CA LEU A 496 -31.73 -49.24 -32.25
C LEU A 496 -30.67 -48.80 -31.25
N VAL A 497 -29.43 -49.30 -31.37
CA VAL A 497 -28.30 -48.92 -30.52
C VAL A 497 -27.89 -47.45 -30.75
N GLN A 498 -28.17 -46.90 -31.93
CA GLN A 498 -27.85 -45.53 -32.29
C GLN A 498 -28.79 -44.51 -31.61
N GLU A 499 -28.32 -43.28 -31.42
CA GLU A 499 -29.10 -42.23 -30.74
C GLU A 499 -30.20 -41.68 -31.66
N PRO A 500 -31.47 -41.60 -31.22
CA PRO A 500 -32.53 -40.98 -32.01
C PRO A 500 -32.30 -39.47 -32.11
N LEU A 501 -32.36 -38.93 -33.33
CA LEU A 501 -32.10 -37.52 -33.59
C LEU A 501 -33.09 -36.58 -32.89
N SER A 502 -34.29 -37.09 -32.63
CA SER A 502 -35.34 -36.44 -31.84
C SER A 502 -34.83 -35.91 -30.50
N ARG A 503 -33.96 -36.69 -29.84
CA ARG A 503 -33.34 -36.33 -28.56
C ARG A 503 -32.39 -35.14 -28.72
N ARG A 504 -31.54 -35.18 -29.75
CA ARG A 504 -30.60 -34.11 -30.08
C ARG A 504 -31.32 -32.83 -30.49
N PHE A 505 -32.36 -32.91 -31.31
CA PHE A 505 -33.15 -31.75 -31.72
C PHE A 505 -33.91 -31.11 -30.56
N LYS A 506 -34.46 -31.89 -29.63
CA LYS A 506 -35.07 -31.35 -28.39
C LYS A 506 -34.03 -30.61 -27.54
N HIS A 507 -32.82 -31.14 -27.42
CA HIS A 507 -31.74 -30.45 -26.73
C HIS A 507 -31.38 -29.12 -27.41
N LEU A 508 -31.21 -29.13 -28.74
CA LEU A 508 -30.89 -27.93 -29.50
C LEU A 508 -32.03 -26.91 -29.39
N ALA A 509 -33.29 -27.34 -29.38
CA ALA A 509 -34.44 -26.45 -29.22
C ALA A 509 -34.34 -25.61 -27.93
N VAL A 510 -34.02 -26.23 -26.79
CA VAL A 510 -33.82 -25.51 -25.53
C VAL A 510 -32.68 -24.49 -25.63
N GLN A 511 -31.58 -24.84 -26.31
CA GLN A 511 -30.47 -23.90 -26.53
C GLN A 511 -30.89 -22.75 -27.46
N ILE A 512 -31.67 -23.01 -28.51
CA ILE A 512 -32.19 -21.99 -29.43
C ILE A 512 -33.08 -21.01 -28.64
N GLU A 513 -33.99 -21.49 -27.79
CA GLU A 513 -34.83 -20.63 -26.95
C GLU A 513 -33.98 -19.71 -26.07
N GLN A 514 -32.95 -20.26 -25.42
CA GLN A 514 -32.05 -19.48 -24.56
C GLN A 514 -31.26 -18.43 -25.35
N ILE A 515 -30.77 -18.77 -26.54
CA ILE A 515 -30.06 -17.83 -27.44
C ILE A 515 -31.01 -16.72 -27.88
N ALA A 516 -32.25 -17.05 -28.26
CA ALA A 516 -33.26 -16.08 -28.68
C ALA A 516 -33.62 -15.09 -27.56
N MET A 517 -33.80 -15.58 -26.32
CA MET A 517 -34.02 -14.72 -25.15
C MET A 517 -32.84 -13.78 -24.91
N ASN A 518 -31.60 -14.30 -24.92
CA ASN A 518 -30.39 -13.51 -24.68
C ASN A 518 -30.17 -12.42 -25.75
N LEU A 519 -30.59 -12.67 -26.99
CA LEU A 519 -30.49 -11.73 -28.11
C LEU A 519 -31.72 -10.81 -28.26
N GLY A 520 -32.66 -10.85 -27.30
CA GLY A 520 -33.84 -9.99 -27.31
C GLY A 520 -34.84 -10.31 -28.44
N LYS A 521 -34.81 -11.52 -29.01
CA LYS A 521 -35.75 -11.97 -30.04
C LYS A 521 -37.10 -12.42 -29.46
N GLY A 522 -37.19 -12.58 -28.14
CA GLY A 522 -38.40 -12.98 -27.44
C GLY A 522 -38.67 -14.49 -27.52
N LYS A 523 -39.93 -14.88 -27.35
CA LYS A 523 -40.36 -16.28 -27.50
C LYS A 523 -40.48 -16.60 -28.99
N ILE A 524 -39.84 -17.69 -29.41
CA ILE A 524 -39.88 -18.20 -30.78
C ILE A 524 -40.61 -19.55 -30.82
N GLU A 525 -41.11 -19.93 -32.00
CA GLU A 525 -41.70 -21.23 -32.27
C GLU A 525 -40.64 -22.17 -32.83
N ILE A 526 -40.47 -23.33 -32.20
CA ILE A 526 -39.50 -24.34 -32.65
C ILE A 526 -40.26 -25.58 -33.09
N LYS A 527 -40.10 -25.96 -34.36
CA LYS A 527 -40.63 -27.20 -34.93
C LYS A 527 -39.52 -28.24 -35.04
N ILE A 528 -39.82 -29.46 -34.61
CA ILE A 528 -38.91 -30.59 -34.66
C ILE A 528 -39.55 -31.68 -35.51
N GLU A 529 -38.86 -32.08 -36.56
CA GLU A 529 -39.26 -33.12 -37.50
C GLU A 529 -38.10 -34.11 -37.66
N ASP A 530 -37.92 -35.06 -36.73
CA ASP A 530 -36.74 -35.94 -36.70
C ASP A 530 -36.70 -37.02 -37.81
N GLY A 531 -37.80 -37.26 -38.51
CA GLY A 531 -37.89 -38.25 -39.58
C GLY A 531 -37.47 -39.67 -39.18
N GLY A 532 -37.51 -40.02 -37.90
CA GLY A 532 -37.09 -41.32 -37.38
C GLY A 532 -35.59 -41.63 -37.53
N VAL A 533 -34.76 -40.63 -37.83
CA VAL A 533 -33.33 -40.84 -38.06
C VAL A 533 -32.59 -41.14 -36.75
N ARG A 534 -31.70 -42.13 -36.79
CA ARG A 534 -30.82 -42.49 -35.66
C ARG A 534 -29.34 -42.42 -36.09
N LEU A 535 -28.47 -41.89 -35.22
CA LEU A 535 -27.06 -41.62 -35.52
C LEU A 535 -26.09 -42.08 -34.40
N PRO A 536 -24.87 -42.51 -34.74
CA PRO A 536 -23.82 -42.78 -33.76
C PRO A 536 -23.35 -41.50 -33.09
N ARG A 537 -23.50 -41.42 -31.78
CA ARG A 537 -23.15 -40.24 -30.97
C ARG A 537 -21.71 -39.79 -31.20
N GLN A 538 -20.75 -40.70 -31.05
CA GLN A 538 -19.31 -40.39 -31.05
C GLN A 538 -18.84 -39.76 -32.37
N ASP A 539 -19.30 -40.30 -33.50
CA ASP A 539 -18.87 -39.84 -34.83
C ASP A 539 -19.44 -38.44 -35.18
N TRP A 540 -20.54 -38.05 -34.53
CA TRP A 540 -21.26 -36.82 -34.82
C TRP A 540 -21.03 -35.69 -33.81
N THR A 541 -20.32 -35.94 -32.70
CA THR A 541 -20.04 -34.94 -31.67
C THR A 541 -19.43 -33.66 -32.24
N TYR A 542 -18.45 -33.79 -33.14
CA TYR A 542 -17.79 -32.65 -33.76
C TYR A 542 -18.76 -31.85 -34.67
N PHE A 543 -19.66 -32.52 -35.38
CA PHE A 543 -20.69 -31.85 -36.18
C PHE A 543 -21.64 -31.05 -35.31
N TRP A 544 -22.17 -31.62 -34.23
CA TRP A 544 -23.11 -30.95 -33.34
C TRP A 544 -22.50 -29.72 -32.65
N GLY A 545 -21.26 -29.83 -32.18
CA GLY A 545 -20.52 -28.70 -31.60
C GLY A 545 -20.33 -27.53 -32.57
N ASN A 546 -20.38 -27.78 -33.88
CA ASN A 546 -20.28 -26.76 -34.92
C ASN A 546 -21.65 -26.29 -35.43
N PHE A 547 -22.64 -27.18 -35.42
CA PHE A 547 -24.02 -26.90 -35.86
C PHE A 547 -24.67 -25.79 -35.01
N ILE A 548 -24.27 -25.67 -33.74
CA ILE A 548 -24.72 -24.57 -32.87
C ILE A 548 -24.41 -23.17 -33.43
N HIS A 549 -23.37 -23.04 -34.25
CA HIS A 549 -23.07 -21.76 -34.92
C HIS A 549 -24.04 -21.46 -36.05
N ALA A 550 -24.48 -22.47 -36.81
CA ALA A 550 -25.54 -22.28 -37.80
C ALA A 550 -26.85 -21.88 -37.12
N ILE A 551 -27.18 -22.52 -35.99
CA ILE A 551 -28.30 -22.12 -35.13
C ILE A 551 -28.17 -20.66 -34.67
N ARG A 552 -27.01 -20.26 -34.13
CA ARG A 552 -26.80 -18.89 -33.67
C ARG A 552 -26.96 -17.89 -34.81
N ASN A 553 -26.47 -18.21 -36.01
CA ASN A 553 -26.65 -17.36 -37.18
C ASN A 553 -28.12 -17.25 -37.60
N ALA A 554 -28.87 -18.36 -37.58
CA ALA A 554 -30.31 -18.34 -37.86
C ALA A 554 -31.06 -17.46 -36.84
N VAL A 555 -30.71 -17.51 -35.56
CA VAL A 555 -31.37 -16.69 -34.52
C VAL A 555 -30.92 -15.23 -34.52
N ASP A 556 -29.61 -14.96 -34.58
CA ASP A 556 -29.06 -13.59 -34.51
C ASP A 556 -29.35 -12.82 -35.80
N HIS A 557 -28.97 -13.42 -36.94
CA HIS A 557 -29.01 -12.78 -38.25
C HIS A 557 -30.25 -13.14 -39.06
N GLY A 558 -30.72 -14.38 -39.00
CA GLY A 558 -31.92 -14.82 -39.71
C GLY A 558 -33.16 -14.13 -39.16
N LEU A 559 -33.48 -14.35 -37.88
CA LEU A 559 -34.70 -13.81 -37.27
C LEU A 559 -34.63 -12.30 -37.02
N GLU A 560 -35.72 -11.60 -37.31
CA GLU A 560 -35.92 -10.20 -36.93
C GLU A 560 -36.45 -10.09 -35.50
N THR A 561 -36.31 -8.90 -34.90
CA THR A 561 -36.93 -8.62 -33.59
C THR A 561 -38.47 -8.56 -33.70
N PRO A 562 -39.22 -8.75 -32.60
CA PRO A 562 -40.68 -8.67 -32.63
C PRO A 562 -41.21 -7.37 -33.25
N MET A 563 -40.51 -6.25 -33.02
CA MET A 563 -40.85 -4.95 -33.59
C MET A 563 -40.62 -4.90 -35.10
N GLU A 564 -39.46 -5.35 -35.58
CA GLU A 564 -39.15 -5.43 -37.03
C GLU A 564 -40.12 -6.38 -37.76
N ARG A 565 -40.50 -7.51 -37.14
CA ARG A 565 -41.46 -8.47 -37.72
C ARG A 565 -42.84 -7.85 -37.91
N LYS A 566 -43.27 -7.02 -36.94
CA LYS A 566 -44.54 -6.29 -37.02
C LYS A 566 -44.55 -5.28 -38.16
N GLU A 567 -43.44 -4.59 -38.40
CA GLU A 567 -43.30 -3.67 -39.54
C GLU A 567 -43.36 -4.39 -40.90
N GLN A 568 -42.96 -5.66 -40.93
CA GLN A 568 -42.98 -6.51 -42.13
C GLN A 568 -44.25 -7.37 -42.27
N ASN A 569 -45.27 -7.16 -41.42
CA ASN A 569 -46.50 -7.98 -41.37
C ASN A 569 -46.27 -9.49 -41.16
N LYS A 570 -45.20 -9.85 -40.46
CA LYS A 570 -44.89 -11.24 -40.08
C LYS A 570 -45.45 -11.55 -38.69
N PRO A 571 -45.69 -12.84 -38.35
CA PRO A 571 -46.05 -13.23 -36.98
C PRO A 571 -45.03 -12.70 -35.97
N GLU A 572 -45.50 -12.28 -34.80
CA GLU A 572 -44.63 -11.69 -33.76
C GLU A 572 -43.55 -12.68 -33.29
N SER A 573 -43.91 -13.97 -33.18
CA SER A 573 -42.98 -15.06 -32.91
C SER A 573 -42.27 -15.46 -34.20
N GLY A 574 -40.94 -15.45 -34.21
CA GLY A 574 -40.14 -16.09 -35.26
C GLY A 574 -40.24 -17.61 -35.18
N GLN A 575 -40.01 -18.29 -36.30
CA GLN A 575 -40.05 -19.75 -36.38
C GLN A 575 -38.69 -20.31 -36.78
N ILE A 576 -38.24 -21.35 -36.06
CA ILE A 576 -37.12 -22.21 -36.47
C ILE A 576 -37.59 -23.65 -36.58
N THR A 577 -37.22 -24.31 -37.67
CA THR A 577 -37.51 -25.73 -37.90
C THR A 577 -36.19 -26.51 -37.93
N LEU A 578 -36.09 -27.53 -37.08
CA LEU A 578 -35.06 -28.56 -37.13
C LEU A 578 -35.68 -29.81 -37.73
N SER A 579 -35.22 -30.25 -38.89
CA SER A 579 -35.75 -31.44 -39.53
C SER A 579 -34.66 -32.42 -39.96
N SER A 580 -35.00 -33.69 -40.06
CA SER A 580 -34.19 -34.70 -40.72
C SER A 580 -35.02 -35.68 -41.50
N ALA A 581 -34.40 -36.29 -42.51
CA ALA A 581 -35.02 -37.30 -43.34
C ALA A 581 -33.95 -38.24 -43.91
N LEU A 582 -34.38 -39.43 -44.31
CA LEU A 582 -33.59 -40.32 -45.15
C LEU A 582 -34.06 -40.17 -46.60
N GLU A 583 -33.24 -39.55 -47.45
CA GLU A 583 -33.51 -39.36 -48.88
C GLU A 583 -32.66 -40.33 -49.70
N GLY A 584 -33.23 -41.48 -50.04
CA GLY A 584 -32.48 -42.56 -50.69
C GLY A 584 -31.45 -43.15 -49.73
N ASP A 585 -30.16 -43.01 -50.05
CA ASP A 585 -29.04 -43.47 -49.23
C ASP A 585 -28.33 -42.32 -48.50
N GLU A 586 -28.98 -41.16 -48.41
CA GLU A 586 -28.45 -39.96 -47.76
C GLU A 586 -29.29 -39.56 -46.57
N ILE A 587 -28.60 -39.26 -45.48
CA ILE A 587 -29.16 -38.63 -44.29
C ILE A 587 -29.13 -37.13 -44.53
N VAL A 588 -30.29 -36.50 -44.44
CA VAL A 588 -30.45 -35.06 -44.60
C VAL A 588 -30.81 -34.45 -43.26
N ILE A 589 -30.03 -33.48 -42.82
CA ILE A 589 -30.31 -32.65 -41.63
C ILE A 589 -30.56 -31.23 -42.11
N ARG A 590 -31.63 -30.59 -41.66
CA ARG A 590 -32.01 -29.24 -42.09
C ARG A 590 -32.21 -28.31 -40.90
N LEU A 591 -31.76 -27.08 -41.08
CA LEU A 591 -32.07 -25.93 -40.24
C LEU A 591 -32.78 -24.90 -41.12
N GLU A 592 -34.00 -24.54 -40.74
CA GLU A 592 -34.79 -23.54 -41.45
C GLU A 592 -35.25 -22.43 -40.50
N ASP A 593 -35.12 -21.19 -40.92
CA ASP A 593 -35.72 -20.02 -40.27
C ASP A 593 -36.73 -19.35 -41.21
N ASP A 594 -37.70 -18.66 -40.64
CA ASP A 594 -38.67 -17.85 -41.38
C ASP A 594 -38.29 -16.36 -41.43
N GLY A 595 -37.01 -16.05 -41.28
CA GLY A 595 -36.47 -14.72 -41.04
C GLY A 595 -36.29 -13.85 -42.29
N ARG A 596 -35.27 -12.98 -42.26
CA ARG A 596 -35.02 -11.97 -43.29
C ARG A 596 -34.42 -12.53 -44.58
N GLY A 597 -33.91 -13.76 -44.53
CA GLY A 597 -33.13 -14.36 -45.61
C GLY A 597 -31.70 -13.82 -45.68
N ILE A 598 -30.91 -14.34 -46.62
CA ILE A 598 -29.52 -13.95 -46.84
C ILE A 598 -29.47 -12.76 -47.81
N ASP A 599 -28.74 -11.71 -47.42
CA ASP A 599 -28.40 -10.60 -48.29
C ASP A 599 -27.20 -10.98 -49.19
N TRP A 600 -27.51 -11.57 -50.34
CA TRP A 600 -26.52 -12.03 -51.31
C TRP A 600 -25.72 -10.88 -51.94
N ASP A 601 -26.27 -9.67 -52.01
CA ASP A 601 -25.57 -8.50 -52.53
C ASP A 601 -24.46 -8.05 -51.56
N LYS A 602 -24.74 -8.11 -50.25
CA LYS A 602 -23.74 -7.83 -49.22
C LYS A 602 -22.62 -8.88 -49.20
N ILE A 603 -22.95 -10.16 -49.37
CA ILE A 603 -21.93 -11.23 -49.50
C ILE A 603 -21.09 -11.00 -50.75
N ARG A 604 -21.69 -10.65 -51.89
CA ARG A 604 -20.98 -10.36 -53.13
C ARG A 604 -19.99 -9.20 -52.97
N ALA A 605 -20.40 -8.12 -52.29
CA ALA A 605 -19.51 -6.99 -52.01
C ALA A 605 -18.31 -7.40 -51.14
N ARG A 606 -18.55 -8.19 -50.08
CA ARG A 606 -17.50 -8.70 -49.19
C ARG A 606 -16.55 -9.68 -49.89
N ALA A 607 -17.08 -10.57 -50.71
CA ALA A 607 -16.28 -11.50 -51.52
C ALA A 607 -15.34 -10.74 -52.47
N LYS A 608 -15.85 -9.65 -53.09
CA LYS A 608 -15.05 -8.77 -53.94
C LYS A 608 -13.93 -8.05 -53.17
N GLU A 609 -14.22 -7.54 -51.97
CA GLU A 609 -13.21 -6.92 -51.09
C GLU A 609 -12.13 -7.91 -50.63
N ALA A 610 -12.53 -9.16 -50.40
CA ALA A 610 -11.65 -10.24 -49.98
C ALA A 610 -10.91 -10.96 -51.14
N ASN A 611 -11.06 -10.50 -52.38
CA ASN A 611 -10.52 -11.14 -53.60
C ASN A 611 -10.93 -12.62 -53.77
N LEU A 612 -12.13 -13.00 -53.35
CA LEU A 612 -12.69 -14.33 -53.59
C LEU A 612 -13.55 -14.34 -54.87
N PRO A 613 -13.79 -15.52 -55.48
CA PRO A 613 -14.78 -15.66 -56.55
C PRO A 613 -16.16 -15.14 -56.09
N TYR A 614 -16.90 -14.47 -56.98
CA TYR A 614 -18.21 -13.88 -56.66
C TYR A 614 -19.20 -13.87 -57.84
N ASN A 615 -18.90 -14.59 -58.93
CA ASN A 615 -19.64 -14.47 -60.20
C ASN A 615 -20.83 -15.42 -60.28
N SER A 616 -20.72 -16.60 -59.67
CA SER A 616 -21.78 -17.61 -59.63
C SER A 616 -22.44 -17.71 -58.25
N ASP A 617 -23.65 -18.27 -58.18
CA ASP A 617 -24.31 -18.56 -56.90
C ASP A 617 -23.48 -19.53 -56.04
N LYS A 618 -22.77 -20.45 -56.69
CA LYS A 618 -21.82 -21.34 -56.04
C LYS A 618 -20.64 -20.57 -55.43
N ASP A 619 -20.11 -19.58 -56.14
CA ASP A 619 -19.02 -18.73 -55.65
C ASP A 619 -19.45 -17.94 -54.40
N LEU A 620 -20.66 -17.40 -54.40
CA LEU A 620 -21.21 -16.66 -53.26
C LEU A 620 -21.47 -17.57 -52.05
N LEU A 621 -21.93 -18.79 -52.31
CA LEU A 621 -22.10 -19.82 -51.28
C LEU A 621 -20.75 -20.18 -50.66
N ASP A 622 -19.74 -20.47 -51.48
CA ASP A 622 -18.38 -20.78 -51.02
C ASP A 622 -17.77 -19.58 -50.27
N ALA A 623 -18.01 -18.35 -50.72
CA ALA A 623 -17.58 -17.13 -50.03
C ALA A 623 -18.24 -16.95 -48.65
N MET A 624 -19.51 -17.34 -48.48
CA MET A 624 -20.19 -17.32 -47.18
C MET A 624 -19.53 -18.27 -46.16
N PHE A 625 -18.90 -19.34 -46.65
CA PHE A 625 -18.14 -20.29 -45.84
C PHE A 625 -16.64 -19.96 -45.77
N HIS A 626 -16.19 -18.80 -46.25
CA HIS A 626 -14.79 -18.39 -46.15
C HIS A 626 -14.53 -17.62 -44.85
N ASP A 627 -13.40 -17.92 -44.20
CA ASP A 627 -12.97 -17.22 -42.99
C ASP A 627 -12.85 -15.71 -43.24
N GLY A 628 -13.40 -14.90 -42.33
CA GLY A 628 -13.34 -13.44 -42.38
C GLY A 628 -14.50 -12.76 -43.13
N ILE A 629 -15.35 -13.49 -43.85
CA ILE A 629 -16.54 -12.91 -44.49
C ILE A 629 -17.72 -12.94 -43.52
N THR A 630 -18.21 -11.75 -43.16
CA THR A 630 -19.44 -11.57 -42.36
C THR A 630 -20.30 -10.48 -42.99
N SER A 631 -21.61 -10.51 -42.73
CA SER A 631 -22.56 -9.49 -43.17
C SER A 631 -22.65 -8.26 -42.25
N ARG A 632 -21.74 -8.07 -41.27
CA ARG A 632 -21.74 -6.92 -40.34
C ARG A 632 -20.76 -5.82 -40.75
N ASP A 633 -21.16 -4.56 -40.59
CA ASP A 633 -20.32 -3.38 -40.85
C ASP A 633 -19.37 -3.03 -39.69
N SER A 634 -19.54 -3.64 -38.51
CA SER A 634 -18.67 -3.48 -37.35
C SER A 634 -18.28 -4.83 -36.74
N VAL A 635 -16.98 -5.03 -36.51
CA VAL A 635 -16.44 -6.16 -35.76
C VAL A 635 -16.80 -5.98 -34.28
N SER A 636 -17.76 -6.75 -33.78
CA SER A 636 -18.00 -6.83 -32.34
C SER A 636 -17.12 -7.93 -31.75
N ASP A 637 -16.38 -7.63 -30.68
CA ASP A 637 -15.47 -8.55 -29.97
C ASP A 637 -16.10 -9.88 -29.48
N VAL A 638 -17.43 -10.02 -29.58
CA VAL A 638 -18.20 -11.17 -29.09
C VAL A 638 -18.53 -12.19 -30.19
N SER A 639 -18.26 -11.90 -31.46
CA SER A 639 -18.45 -12.84 -32.58
C SER A 639 -17.20 -12.88 -33.45
N GLY A 640 -16.24 -13.73 -33.05
CA GLY A 640 -14.95 -13.88 -33.70
C GLY A 640 -15.08 -14.21 -35.20
N ARG A 641 -14.62 -13.29 -36.04
CA ARG A 641 -14.07 -13.47 -37.41
C ARG A 641 -14.86 -14.30 -38.46
N GLY A 642 -16.13 -14.64 -38.26
CA GLY A 642 -16.88 -15.44 -39.23
C GLY A 642 -16.45 -16.92 -39.30
N VAL A 643 -15.70 -17.40 -38.30
CA VAL A 643 -15.09 -18.74 -38.26
C VAL A 643 -16.13 -19.87 -38.14
N GLY A 644 -17.35 -19.55 -37.68
CA GLY A 644 -18.36 -20.54 -37.30
C GLY A 644 -18.89 -21.38 -38.47
N LEU A 645 -19.19 -20.76 -39.61
CA LEU A 645 -19.74 -21.45 -40.79
C LEU A 645 -18.65 -22.16 -41.58
N ALA A 646 -17.47 -21.55 -41.74
CA ALA A 646 -16.33 -22.14 -42.45
C ALA A 646 -15.94 -23.51 -41.89
N ALA A 647 -15.86 -23.60 -40.57
CA ALA A 647 -15.46 -24.83 -39.93
C ALA A 647 -16.62 -25.82 -39.75
N LEU A 648 -17.89 -25.39 -39.91
CA LEU A 648 -19.02 -26.30 -40.12
C LEU A 648 -18.98 -26.92 -41.52
N LYS A 649 -18.61 -26.15 -42.56
CA LYS A 649 -18.36 -26.65 -43.91
C LYS A 649 -17.24 -27.70 -43.91
N GLN A 650 -16.12 -27.38 -43.28
CA GLN A 650 -15.00 -28.31 -43.16
C GLN A 650 -15.40 -29.61 -42.44
N CYS A 651 -16.17 -29.50 -41.34
CA CYS A 651 -16.71 -30.68 -40.65
C CYS A 651 -17.59 -31.53 -41.58
N CYS A 652 -18.50 -30.89 -42.32
CA CYS A 652 -19.37 -31.60 -43.25
C CYS A 652 -18.58 -32.31 -44.36
N ASP A 653 -17.57 -31.65 -44.92
CA ASP A 653 -16.70 -32.20 -45.96
C ASP A 653 -15.86 -33.38 -45.45
N ASN A 654 -15.33 -33.29 -44.22
CA ASN A 654 -14.57 -34.37 -43.59
C ASN A 654 -15.43 -35.62 -43.33
N MET A 655 -16.72 -35.44 -43.09
CA MET A 655 -17.69 -36.54 -42.97
C MET A 655 -18.18 -37.06 -44.33
N GLY A 656 -17.59 -36.60 -45.44
CA GLY A 656 -17.99 -36.96 -46.80
C GLY A 656 -19.35 -36.41 -47.21
N GLY A 657 -19.83 -35.37 -46.52
CA GLY A 657 -21.11 -34.73 -46.76
C GLY A 657 -21.05 -33.54 -47.72
N ARG A 658 -22.19 -32.90 -47.93
CA ARG A 658 -22.31 -31.62 -48.65
C ARG A 658 -23.34 -30.72 -48.01
N ILE A 659 -23.19 -29.41 -48.23
CA ILE A 659 -24.12 -28.39 -47.75
C ILE A 659 -24.83 -27.73 -48.92
N VAL A 660 -26.14 -27.53 -48.79
CA VAL A 660 -26.98 -26.79 -49.72
C VAL A 660 -27.70 -25.69 -48.94
N VAL A 661 -27.72 -24.46 -49.47
CA VAL A 661 -28.42 -23.34 -48.84
C VAL A 661 -29.45 -22.81 -49.84
N ALA A 662 -30.69 -22.70 -49.40
CA ALA A 662 -31.76 -22.03 -50.11
C ALA A 662 -32.23 -20.86 -49.25
N SER A 663 -32.25 -19.65 -49.80
CA SER A 663 -32.66 -18.47 -49.05
C SER A 663 -33.42 -17.51 -49.96
N GLU A 664 -34.57 -17.04 -49.49
CA GLU A 664 -35.36 -16.02 -50.18
C GLU A 664 -35.48 -14.79 -49.28
N PRO A 665 -35.24 -13.57 -49.81
CA PRO A 665 -35.41 -12.35 -49.03
C PRO A 665 -36.79 -12.30 -48.39
N THR A 666 -36.85 -11.97 -47.10
CA THR A 666 -38.05 -11.86 -46.25
C THR A 666 -38.83 -13.16 -45.98
N LYS A 667 -38.43 -14.30 -46.57
CA LYS A 667 -39.04 -15.62 -46.34
C LYS A 667 -38.17 -16.57 -45.54
N GLY A 668 -36.92 -16.19 -45.28
CA GLY A 668 -36.00 -16.92 -44.42
C GLY A 668 -34.98 -17.77 -45.19
N THR A 669 -34.32 -18.66 -44.46
CA THR A 669 -33.19 -19.45 -44.96
C THR A 669 -33.33 -20.91 -44.55
N ARG A 670 -33.09 -21.82 -45.49
CA ARG A 670 -32.97 -23.25 -45.26
C ARG A 670 -31.56 -23.71 -45.59
N ILE A 671 -30.88 -24.29 -44.61
CA ILE A 671 -29.58 -24.93 -44.76
C ILE A 671 -29.80 -26.44 -44.64
N SER A 672 -29.38 -27.20 -45.65
CA SER A 672 -29.50 -28.66 -45.71
C SER A 672 -28.12 -29.29 -45.78
N PHE A 673 -27.86 -30.23 -44.87
CA PHE A 673 -26.63 -31.00 -44.78
C PHE A 673 -26.92 -32.44 -45.20
N TYR A 674 -26.24 -32.92 -46.22
CA TYR A 674 -26.40 -34.27 -46.77
C TYR A 674 -25.18 -35.09 -46.40
N PHE A 675 -25.41 -36.27 -45.83
CA PHE A 675 -24.38 -37.23 -45.47
C PHE A 675 -24.74 -38.58 -46.04
N LYS A 676 -23.75 -39.33 -46.55
CA LYS A 676 -24.01 -40.71 -46.95
C LYS A 676 -24.32 -41.54 -45.70
N ARG A 677 -25.34 -42.40 -45.79
CA ARG A 677 -25.61 -43.36 -44.73
C ARG A 677 -24.43 -44.34 -44.66
N THR A 678 -23.67 -44.27 -43.59
CA THR A 678 -22.65 -45.29 -43.30
C THR A 678 -23.40 -46.55 -42.91
N VAL A 679 -23.40 -47.56 -43.79
CA VAL A 679 -23.81 -48.92 -43.40
C VAL A 679 -22.83 -49.36 -42.33
N SER A 680 -23.34 -49.67 -41.14
CA SER A 680 -22.55 -50.30 -40.08
C SER A 680 -21.93 -51.57 -40.67
N SER A 681 -20.66 -51.53 -41.04
CA SER A 681 -19.89 -52.73 -41.27
C SER A 681 -19.53 -53.32 -39.91
N SER A 682 -20.53 -53.89 -39.22
CA SER A 682 -20.34 -54.84 -38.13
C SER A 682 -19.82 -56.16 -38.73
N ASN A 683 -18.63 -56.11 -39.33
CA ASN A 683 -17.81 -57.27 -39.71
C ASN A 683 -16.36 -56.81 -40.01
N ALA A 684 -15.67 -56.37 -38.96
CA ALA A 684 -14.22 -56.33 -38.92
C ALA A 684 -13.71 -56.47 -37.46
N ALA A 685 -13.96 -57.63 -36.86
CA ALA A 685 -13.15 -58.22 -35.80
C ALA A 685 -13.41 -59.73 -35.72
#